data_AF-A0A3L7S5U8-F1
#
_entry.id   AF-A0A3L7S5U8-F1
#
_cell.length_a   1.000
_cell.length_b   1.000
_cell.length_c   1.000
_cell.angle_alpha   90.00
_cell.angle_beta   90.00
_cell.angle_gamma   90.00
#
_symmetry.space_group_name_H-M   'P 1'
#
loop_
_entity.id
_entity.type
_entity.pdbx_description
1 polymer ?
#
loop_
_entity_poly.entity_id
_entity_poly.type
_entity_poly.pdbx_seq_one_letter_code
_entity_poly.pdbx_strand_id
1 'polypeptide(L)'
;MRHLAGSLCSLGLGVSAFCHAVMADTKTEQQAPDAVVFRTPAVAGQQHFAVAIRSSAIPAEIRRHVILIDTSASQTGRFRDGSIELLTALIERLPAGHQVKVAAVDTTFEPLTEGFQLTGSADLKQSVKSLASRTPMGATDLTSGLRAAFAENTSEPMSVLYIGDGISAADQLSVKNLDSLVDELLQHSVSFHALLLGPNVDAQLPGILANQTGGTFEQPVALDAAASAERLATQMSAAPVFVKDVEVSGSGLKLAAGDSVALRADRHTVLFGQGSPSGSLTLSGHSADGSELVWKSAPGAVKEAGEEVRVLFTRAAESDGLISAVVGLEGLASSSQQFQLTITDSITAAERFQKAGQKETALAIVRNALLLDSGNATLTGLAAALQDGEATVESPVAPVPAEEVTEPLADSGNDKLGPPSAAEGDALSRAAADREIATQLLVQSVKAAIDEANRVSGEQPEYALTLLKDMLETIRSADVAPEKRNELDRRVVDAYSSVNSTRQTNQIRQRDKSEQLANREAMDRLLQEAQIEEQRLQTLISQVRGLLDRARHGDIPAYEEAEIAARTALDMEPGNGTASAAVVMSEASGQLSKAYELVNLRADRFLEVLYQVELSHVPFPDEPPIQYPPADVWRLLTRSREKHQSVSLRSERPVELWLEQMLDMPIDLEHPANTPLEDIMTDIENYFTELGPYTMRIMLDETDPDIGTDPLFLTTTEVPSDIDLKGISLRNALKLIFAKVKDQDPGLTIMIKNEVMLVTTTDTANSEENLITRIYDVADLVVITQPMQGGGQGGGQFGGGGGGGQFGGGGGGGQFGGGGGGGQFGGGGFMSLPPEPAAEAEGGIKLNNGSLKKKPVK
;
A
#
# COMPACT_ATOMS: atom_id res chain seq x y z
N MET A 1 -48.22 -53.40 -23.23
CA MET A 1 -48.51 -54.17 -21.99
C MET A 1 -47.40 -53.89 -20.98
N ARG A 2 -47.48 -54.45 -19.76
CA ARG A 2 -46.54 -54.32 -18.64
C ARG A 2 -45.02 -54.27 -18.96
N HIS A 3 -44.32 -53.47 -18.14
CA HIS A 3 -43.03 -53.72 -17.45
C HIS A 3 -41.63 -53.47 -18.07
N LEU A 4 -40.84 -52.74 -17.25
CA LEU A 4 -39.45 -52.94 -16.80
C LEU A 4 -38.25 -52.43 -17.61
N ALA A 5 -37.55 -51.47 -16.97
CA ALA A 5 -36.11 -51.30 -16.72
C ALA A 5 -35.06 -51.94 -17.66
N GLY A 6 -33.93 -51.29 -17.97
CA GLY A 6 -33.39 -50.01 -17.48
C GLY A 6 -31.93 -50.12 -17.01
N SER A 7 -30.98 -49.55 -17.79
CA SER A 7 -29.54 -49.36 -17.49
C SER A 7 -28.86 -48.77 -18.75
N LEU A 8 -27.76 -48.01 -18.70
CA LEU A 8 -27.19 -47.08 -17.69
C LEU A 8 -26.03 -46.32 -18.39
N CYS A 9 -25.67 -45.11 -17.93
CA CYS A 9 -24.46 -44.34 -18.31
C CYS A 9 -24.33 -43.87 -19.79
N SER A 10 -23.67 -42.75 -20.11
CA SER A 10 -23.15 -41.63 -19.30
C SER A 10 -22.62 -40.48 -20.18
N LEU A 11 -22.67 -39.25 -19.65
CA LEU A 11 -21.77 -38.11 -19.93
C LEU A 11 -21.69 -37.56 -21.37
N GLY A 12 -22.41 -36.45 -21.56
CA GLY A 12 -22.33 -35.60 -22.74
C GLY A 12 -21.17 -34.59 -22.76
N LEU A 13 -21.13 -33.88 -23.89
CA LEU A 13 -20.34 -32.69 -24.21
C LEU A 13 -21.05 -32.03 -25.41
N GLY A 14 -21.08 -30.69 -25.52
CA GLY A 14 -21.46 -30.01 -26.78
C GLY A 14 -22.52 -28.91 -26.71
N VAL A 15 -22.05 -27.66 -26.58
CA VAL A 15 -22.44 -26.45 -27.32
C VAL A 15 -23.78 -26.43 -28.10
N SER A 16 -24.65 -25.46 -27.79
CA SER A 16 -25.21 -24.48 -28.76
C SER A 16 -26.13 -23.45 -28.09
N ALA A 17 -26.19 -22.23 -28.65
CA ALA A 17 -27.00 -21.13 -28.12
C ALA A 17 -28.43 -21.12 -28.67
N PHE A 18 -29.36 -20.49 -27.93
CA PHE A 18 -30.62 -19.99 -28.46
C PHE A 18 -30.97 -18.65 -27.80
N CYS A 19 -31.24 -17.62 -28.61
CA CYS A 19 -31.72 -16.34 -28.11
C CYS A 19 -33.17 -16.47 -27.62
N HIS A 20 -33.50 -15.82 -26.50
CA HIS A 20 -34.87 -15.43 -26.16
C HIS A 20 -34.83 -13.96 -25.69
N ALA A 21 -35.59 -13.09 -26.37
CA ALA A 21 -35.70 -11.70 -25.98
C ALA A 21 -36.67 -11.59 -24.79
N VAL A 22 -36.15 -11.21 -23.62
CA VAL A 22 -36.98 -10.83 -22.48
C VAL A 22 -37.41 -9.37 -22.67
N MET A 23 -38.63 -9.17 -23.17
CA MET A 23 -39.29 -7.87 -23.07
C MET A 23 -39.63 -7.62 -21.59
N ALA A 24 -38.90 -6.71 -20.95
CA ALA A 24 -39.19 -6.29 -19.59
C ALA A 24 -40.37 -5.31 -19.59
N ASP A 25 -41.55 -5.75 -19.15
CA ASP A 25 -42.72 -4.89 -18.90
C ASP A 25 -42.50 -4.10 -17.61
N THR A 26 -41.72 -3.01 -17.68
CA THR A 26 -41.31 -2.19 -16.54
C THR A 26 -42.47 -1.33 -16.02
N LYS A 27 -43.39 -1.94 -15.28
CA LYS A 27 -44.29 -1.22 -14.38
C LYS A 27 -43.54 -0.85 -13.10
N THR A 28 -43.24 0.43 -12.96
CA THR A 28 -42.69 1.00 -11.72
C THR A 28 -43.76 0.95 -10.63
N GLU A 29 -43.71 -0.05 -9.74
CA GLU A 29 -44.52 -0.05 -8.52
C GLU A 29 -44.08 1.11 -7.62
N GLN A 30 -45.03 1.96 -7.21
CA GLN A 30 -44.75 3.04 -6.26
C GLN A 30 -44.43 2.44 -4.88
N GLN A 31 -43.16 2.49 -4.49
CA GLN A 31 -42.78 2.22 -3.11
C GLN A 31 -43.39 3.30 -2.19
N ALA A 32 -43.98 2.84 -1.09
CA ALA A 32 -44.54 3.72 -0.06
C ALA A 32 -43.45 4.60 0.59
N PRO A 33 -43.80 5.77 1.15
CA PRO A 33 -42.83 6.62 1.86
C PRO A 33 -42.25 5.89 3.08
N ASP A 34 -41.00 5.44 2.95
CA ASP A 34 -40.26 4.73 3.99
C ASP A 34 -39.58 5.70 4.96
N ALA A 35 -39.45 5.27 6.21
CA ALA A 35 -38.85 6.02 7.31
C ALA A 35 -38.20 5.03 8.29
N VAL A 36 -36.87 4.90 8.19
CA VAL A 36 -36.07 4.03 9.06
C VAL A 36 -35.44 4.87 10.17
N VAL A 37 -35.56 4.43 11.43
CA VAL A 37 -35.03 5.15 12.59
C VAL A 37 -33.87 4.35 13.18
N PHE A 38 -32.77 5.03 13.48
CA PHE A 38 -31.63 4.51 14.21
C PHE A 38 -31.52 5.28 15.53
N ARG A 39 -31.40 4.61 16.67
CA ARG A 39 -31.30 5.26 17.99
C ARG A 39 -30.05 4.83 18.74
N THR A 40 -29.48 5.74 19.53
CA THR A 40 -28.38 5.41 20.45
C THR A 40 -28.90 4.67 21.69
N PRO A 41 -28.06 3.90 22.39
CA PRO A 41 -28.31 3.59 23.80
C PRO A 41 -28.50 4.87 24.63
N ALA A 42 -29.16 4.76 25.78
CA ALA A 42 -29.37 5.88 26.70
C ALA A 42 -28.13 6.07 27.60
N VAL A 43 -27.24 6.99 27.22
CA VAL A 43 -26.04 7.32 27.99
C VAL A 43 -26.25 8.62 28.76
N ALA A 44 -25.96 8.61 30.07
CA ALA A 44 -26.22 9.71 31.01
C ALA A 44 -27.66 10.28 30.99
N GLY A 45 -28.64 9.52 30.51
CA GLY A 45 -30.04 9.94 30.40
C GLY A 45 -30.37 10.76 29.14
N GLN A 46 -29.45 10.92 28.20
CA GLN A 46 -29.72 11.46 26.87
C GLN A 46 -29.70 10.35 25.81
N GLN A 47 -30.47 10.54 24.75
CA GLN A 47 -30.45 9.70 23.55
C GLN A 47 -30.41 10.58 22.31
N HIS A 48 -29.85 10.04 21.25
CA HIS A 48 -29.82 10.65 19.93
C HIS A 48 -30.40 9.66 18.93
N PHE A 49 -30.86 10.16 17.79
CA PHE A 49 -31.39 9.34 16.71
C PHE A 49 -30.98 9.89 15.35
N ALA A 50 -30.89 9.01 14.38
CA ALA A 50 -30.89 9.35 12.96
C ALA A 50 -32.18 8.82 12.34
N VAL A 51 -32.82 9.60 11.47
CA VAL A 51 -34.01 9.17 10.73
C VAL A 51 -33.75 9.32 9.25
N ALA A 52 -33.90 8.21 8.53
CA ALA A 52 -33.67 8.09 7.11
C ALA A 52 -35.03 8.07 6.39
N ILE A 53 -35.36 9.17 5.71
CA ILE A 53 -36.63 9.35 4.98
C ILE A 53 -36.41 9.27 3.46
N ARG A 54 -37.45 8.88 2.73
CA ARG A 54 -37.48 8.73 1.26
C ARG A 54 -38.67 9.46 0.66
N SER A 55 -38.53 9.97 -0.55
CA SER A 55 -39.66 10.46 -1.35
C SER A 55 -40.36 9.31 -2.06
N SER A 56 -41.70 9.26 -2.00
CA SER A 56 -42.53 8.36 -2.81
C SER A 56 -43.08 9.03 -4.08
N ALA A 57 -42.64 10.26 -4.37
CA ALA A 57 -42.96 10.93 -5.62
C ALA A 57 -42.14 10.35 -6.79
N ILE A 58 -42.69 10.39 -7.99
CA ILE A 58 -41.95 10.09 -9.21
C ILE A 58 -40.96 11.25 -9.45
N PRO A 59 -39.65 11.01 -9.53
CA PRO A 59 -38.68 12.08 -9.75
C PRO A 59 -38.86 12.68 -11.15
N ALA A 60 -38.66 14.00 -11.27
CA ALA A 60 -38.57 14.65 -12.58
C ALA A 60 -37.27 14.23 -13.29
N GLU A 61 -37.28 14.25 -14.62
CA GLU A 61 -36.13 13.85 -15.44
C GLU A 61 -35.19 15.04 -15.63
N ILE A 62 -33.95 14.94 -15.13
CA ILE A 62 -32.87 15.88 -15.42
C ILE A 62 -32.25 15.49 -16.76
N ARG A 63 -32.24 16.44 -17.71
CA ARG A 63 -31.69 16.26 -19.06
C ARG A 63 -30.39 17.02 -19.33
N ARG A 64 -29.95 17.88 -18.41
CA ARG A 64 -28.70 18.64 -18.53
C ARG A 64 -27.71 18.19 -17.46
N HIS A 65 -26.53 17.77 -17.91
CA HIS A 65 -25.47 17.23 -17.08
C HIS A 65 -24.18 18.02 -17.29
N VAL A 66 -23.46 18.31 -16.22
CA VAL A 66 -22.05 18.73 -16.29
C VAL A 66 -21.20 17.66 -15.62
N ILE A 67 -20.13 17.22 -16.28
CA ILE A 67 -19.16 16.28 -15.72
C ILE A 67 -17.85 17.03 -15.50
N LEU A 68 -17.54 17.27 -14.24
CA LEU A 68 -16.31 17.88 -13.74
C LEU A 68 -15.32 16.77 -13.41
N ILE A 69 -14.10 16.87 -13.95
CA ILE A 69 -13.07 15.85 -13.77
C ILE A 69 -11.85 16.54 -13.20
N ASP A 70 -11.43 16.08 -12.03
CA ASP A 70 -10.25 16.58 -11.36
C ASP A 70 -8.99 16.25 -12.16
N THR A 71 -8.20 17.27 -12.47
CA THR A 71 -6.92 17.14 -13.18
C THR A 71 -5.77 17.77 -12.41
N SER A 72 -5.86 17.74 -11.08
CA SER A 72 -4.76 18.13 -10.18
C SER A 72 -3.63 17.10 -10.14
N ALA A 73 -2.52 17.43 -9.47
CA ALA A 73 -1.33 16.58 -9.41
C ALA A 73 -1.54 15.23 -8.68
N SER A 74 -2.60 15.06 -7.87
CA SER A 74 -2.94 13.79 -7.23
C SER A 74 -3.55 12.77 -8.20
N GLN A 75 -4.21 13.26 -9.27
CA GLN A 75 -4.93 12.46 -10.26
C GLN A 75 -4.00 11.91 -11.33
N THR A 76 -3.07 11.05 -10.92
CA THR A 76 -2.04 10.44 -11.78
C THR A 76 -2.07 8.90 -11.73
N GLY A 77 -1.54 8.27 -12.78
CA GLY A 77 -1.56 6.81 -12.97
C GLY A 77 -2.99 6.24 -12.88
N ARG A 78 -3.15 5.12 -12.16
CA ARG A 78 -4.39 4.33 -12.07
C ARG A 78 -5.67 5.14 -11.77
N PHE A 79 -5.57 6.25 -11.04
CA PHE A 79 -6.72 7.07 -10.70
C PHE A 79 -7.19 7.87 -11.92
N ARG A 80 -6.24 8.44 -12.67
CA ARG A 80 -6.48 9.09 -13.96
C ARG A 80 -7.09 8.10 -14.97
N ASP A 81 -6.50 6.91 -15.06
CA ASP A 81 -6.96 5.86 -15.98
C ASP A 81 -8.41 5.48 -15.68
N GLY A 82 -8.74 5.28 -14.39
CA GLY A 82 -10.10 5.03 -13.91
C GLY A 82 -11.07 6.18 -14.16
N SER A 83 -10.66 7.44 -13.99
CA SER A 83 -11.50 8.62 -14.32
C SER A 83 -11.80 8.72 -15.82
N ILE A 84 -10.85 8.39 -16.68
CA ILE A 84 -11.03 8.34 -18.15
C ILE A 84 -11.96 7.17 -18.54
N GLU A 85 -11.77 5.99 -17.95
CA GLU A 85 -12.63 4.83 -18.18
C GLU A 85 -14.07 5.10 -17.72
N LEU A 86 -14.25 5.70 -16.53
CA LEU A 86 -15.54 6.07 -15.98
C LEU A 86 -16.25 7.13 -16.83
N LEU A 87 -15.56 8.19 -17.28
CA LEU A 87 -16.14 9.16 -18.23
C LEU A 87 -16.61 8.44 -19.50
N THR A 88 -15.75 7.59 -20.07
CA THR A 88 -16.04 6.87 -21.33
C THR A 88 -17.27 5.99 -21.19
N ALA A 89 -17.38 5.23 -20.09
CA ALA A 89 -18.56 4.42 -19.81
C ALA A 89 -19.80 5.28 -19.55
N LEU A 90 -19.68 6.40 -18.84
CA LEU A 90 -20.81 7.27 -18.47
C LEU A 90 -21.44 7.96 -19.69
N ILE A 91 -20.64 8.49 -20.62
CA ILE A 91 -21.19 9.13 -21.85
C ILE A 91 -21.89 8.13 -22.79
N GLU A 92 -21.63 6.83 -22.65
CA GLU A 92 -22.34 5.76 -23.37
C GLU A 92 -23.55 5.19 -22.61
N ARG A 93 -23.72 5.55 -21.32
CA ARG A 93 -24.84 5.11 -20.46
C ARG A 93 -25.90 6.17 -20.19
N LEU A 94 -25.57 7.46 -20.37
CA LEU A 94 -26.55 8.54 -20.24
C LEU A 94 -27.65 8.43 -21.33
N PRO A 95 -28.94 8.74 -21.01
CA PRO A 95 -30.04 8.47 -21.95
C PRO A 95 -29.98 9.29 -23.25
N ALA A 96 -30.61 8.76 -24.30
CA ALA A 96 -30.62 9.38 -25.62
C ALA A 96 -31.38 10.72 -25.61
N GLY A 97 -30.75 11.79 -26.10
CA GLY A 97 -31.32 13.14 -26.15
C GLY A 97 -31.07 13.99 -24.90
N HIS A 98 -30.31 13.47 -23.93
CA HIS A 98 -29.75 14.28 -22.84
C HIS A 98 -28.58 15.13 -23.36
N GLN A 99 -28.28 16.20 -22.63
CA GLN A 99 -27.23 17.17 -22.92
C GLN A 99 -26.13 17.11 -21.86
N VAL A 100 -24.87 17.08 -22.29
CA VAL A 100 -23.69 16.89 -21.44
C VAL A 100 -22.63 17.94 -21.77
N LYS A 101 -22.15 18.67 -20.77
CA LYS A 101 -20.94 19.50 -20.82
C LYS A 101 -19.84 18.78 -20.03
N VAL A 102 -18.65 18.60 -20.61
CA VAL A 102 -17.52 17.97 -19.90
C VAL A 102 -16.45 19.03 -19.65
N ALA A 103 -15.89 19.08 -18.45
CA ALA A 103 -14.85 20.04 -18.08
C ALA A 103 -13.77 19.39 -17.20
N ALA A 104 -12.53 19.83 -17.38
CA ALA A 104 -11.46 19.62 -16.41
C ALA A 104 -11.57 20.67 -15.29
N VAL A 105 -11.23 20.28 -14.08
CA VAL A 105 -11.13 21.17 -12.92
C VAL A 105 -9.77 20.95 -12.24
N ASP A 106 -9.02 22.03 -12.12
CA ASP A 106 -7.78 22.13 -11.35
C ASP A 106 -7.85 23.43 -10.52
N THR A 107 -6.86 24.32 -10.65
CA THR A 107 -6.96 25.72 -10.22
C THR A 107 -7.97 26.53 -11.04
N THR A 108 -8.42 25.99 -12.17
CA THR A 108 -9.33 26.63 -13.12
C THR A 108 -10.40 25.64 -13.61
N PHE A 109 -11.50 26.18 -14.15
CA PHE A 109 -12.51 25.43 -14.89
C PHE A 109 -12.18 25.50 -16.38
N GLU A 110 -11.91 24.36 -17.02
CA GLU A 110 -11.60 24.31 -18.45
C GLU A 110 -12.59 23.38 -19.20
N PRO A 111 -13.50 23.92 -20.03
CA PRO A 111 -14.46 23.11 -20.76
C PRO A 111 -13.79 22.30 -21.87
N LEU A 112 -13.98 20.98 -21.83
CA LEU A 112 -13.50 20.03 -22.83
C LEU A 112 -14.52 19.78 -23.95
N THR A 113 -15.71 20.38 -23.87
CA THR A 113 -16.74 20.45 -24.92
C THR A 113 -17.16 21.89 -25.17
N GLU A 114 -17.43 22.25 -26.43
CA GLU A 114 -18.07 23.51 -26.77
C GLU A 114 -19.53 23.49 -26.27
N GLY A 115 -19.74 24.02 -25.06
CA GLY A 115 -21.06 24.06 -24.41
C GLY A 115 -21.63 22.68 -24.08
N PHE A 116 -22.95 22.58 -24.17
CA PHE A 116 -23.75 21.37 -23.88
C PHE A 116 -23.97 20.55 -25.15
N GLN A 117 -23.45 19.34 -25.18
CA GLN A 117 -23.46 18.44 -26.34
C GLN A 117 -24.44 17.27 -26.14
N LEU A 118 -25.12 16.83 -27.21
CA LEU A 118 -26.08 15.73 -27.11
C LEU A 118 -25.38 14.38 -26.87
N THR A 119 -26.02 13.49 -26.11
CA THR A 119 -25.52 12.13 -25.88
C THR A 119 -25.30 11.38 -27.19
N GLY A 120 -24.15 10.68 -27.29
CA GLY A 120 -23.72 9.99 -28.52
C GLY A 120 -23.06 10.87 -29.59
N SER A 121 -22.90 12.18 -29.36
CA SER A 121 -22.16 13.09 -30.25
C SER A 121 -20.67 12.72 -30.43
N ALA A 122 -20.07 13.17 -31.53
CA ALA A 122 -18.64 13.03 -31.78
C ALA A 122 -17.81 13.81 -30.75
N ASP A 123 -18.31 14.97 -30.32
CA ASP A 123 -17.59 15.93 -29.47
C ASP A 123 -17.39 15.38 -28.05
N LEU A 124 -18.37 14.64 -27.52
CA LEU A 124 -18.20 13.88 -26.26
C LEU A 124 -17.14 12.76 -26.39
N LYS A 125 -16.97 12.17 -27.57
CA LYS A 125 -15.89 11.20 -27.84
C LYS A 125 -14.55 11.88 -28.12
N GLN A 126 -14.54 13.18 -28.41
CA GLN A 126 -13.34 13.99 -28.54
C GLN A 126 -12.88 14.54 -27.18
N SER A 127 -13.80 14.95 -26.29
CA SER A 127 -13.46 15.45 -24.94
C SER A 127 -12.75 14.38 -24.09
N VAL A 128 -13.13 13.10 -24.23
CA VAL A 128 -12.38 11.95 -23.65
C VAL A 128 -10.92 11.92 -24.11
N LYS A 129 -10.65 12.20 -25.40
CA LYS A 129 -9.27 12.25 -25.92
C LYS A 129 -8.52 13.49 -25.45
N SER A 130 -9.20 14.65 -25.40
CA SER A 130 -8.62 15.88 -24.84
C SER A 130 -8.20 15.66 -23.39
N LEU A 131 -9.06 15.05 -22.57
CA LEU A 131 -8.76 14.63 -21.20
C LEU A 131 -7.59 13.65 -21.13
N ALA A 132 -7.50 12.68 -22.05
CA ALA A 132 -6.38 11.73 -22.14
C ALA A 132 -5.07 12.39 -22.59
N SER A 133 -5.11 13.54 -23.28
CA SER A 133 -3.93 14.32 -23.68
C SER A 133 -3.47 15.38 -22.67
N ARG A 134 -4.35 15.83 -21.75
CA ARG A 134 -4.00 16.80 -20.68
C ARG A 134 -2.87 16.26 -19.78
N THR A 135 -2.12 17.13 -19.11
CA THR A 135 -1.21 16.73 -18.03
C THR A 135 -1.82 17.12 -16.69
N PRO A 136 -2.07 16.19 -15.75
CA PRO A 136 -2.60 16.53 -14.43
C PRO A 136 -1.58 17.34 -13.63
N MET A 137 -1.95 18.56 -13.22
CA MET A 137 -1.04 19.54 -12.60
C MET A 137 -1.81 20.48 -11.66
N GLY A 138 -1.10 21.07 -10.71
CA GLY A 138 -1.69 22.02 -9.76
C GLY A 138 -2.52 21.35 -8.65
N ALA A 139 -3.41 22.14 -8.05
CA ALA A 139 -4.30 21.76 -6.96
C ALA A 139 -5.75 22.16 -7.31
N THR A 140 -6.74 21.50 -6.72
CA THR A 140 -8.16 21.68 -7.08
C THR A 140 -8.80 22.86 -6.32
N ASP A 141 -9.50 23.73 -7.05
CA ASP A 141 -10.52 24.65 -6.54
C ASP A 141 -11.92 24.16 -6.94
N LEU A 142 -12.54 23.35 -6.07
CA LEU A 142 -13.87 22.81 -6.34
C LEU A 142 -14.95 23.90 -6.27
N THR A 143 -14.76 24.93 -5.44
CA THR A 143 -15.69 26.05 -5.27
C THR A 143 -15.84 26.86 -6.56
N SER A 144 -14.72 27.32 -7.13
CA SER A 144 -14.71 28.07 -8.39
C SER A 144 -15.09 27.19 -9.58
N GLY A 145 -14.66 25.92 -9.59
CA GLY A 145 -15.07 24.92 -10.59
C GLY A 145 -16.58 24.73 -10.63
N LEU A 146 -17.25 24.65 -9.48
CA LEU A 146 -18.70 24.54 -9.39
C LEU A 146 -19.42 25.80 -9.87
N ARG A 147 -19.00 26.98 -9.40
CA ARG A 147 -19.60 28.25 -9.84
C ARG A 147 -19.52 28.43 -11.36
N ALA A 148 -18.39 28.09 -11.97
CA ALA A 148 -18.22 28.11 -13.42
C ALA A 148 -19.10 27.07 -14.15
N ALA A 149 -19.36 25.91 -13.53
CA ALA A 149 -20.22 24.86 -14.11
C ALA A 149 -21.68 25.32 -14.28
N PHE A 150 -22.24 26.07 -13.33
CA PHE A 150 -23.64 26.52 -13.36
C PHE A 150 -23.85 28.01 -13.72
N ALA A 151 -22.80 28.81 -13.93
CA ALA A 151 -22.91 30.23 -14.31
C ALA A 151 -23.74 30.48 -15.59
N GLU A 152 -23.76 29.52 -16.52
CA GLU A 152 -24.56 29.55 -17.75
C GLU A 152 -26.01 29.04 -17.56
N ASN A 153 -26.40 28.59 -16.37
CA ASN A 153 -27.68 27.95 -16.16
C ASN A 153 -28.78 28.93 -15.71
N THR A 154 -29.79 29.13 -16.56
CA THR A 154 -30.97 29.96 -16.30
C THR A 154 -32.04 29.22 -15.47
N SER A 155 -31.62 28.59 -14.37
CA SER A 155 -32.45 27.79 -13.45
C SER A 155 -33.22 26.62 -14.09
N GLU A 156 -32.69 26.00 -15.16
CA GLU A 156 -33.20 24.70 -15.61
C GLU A 156 -32.66 23.57 -14.71
N PRO A 157 -33.43 22.49 -14.42
CA PRO A 157 -32.92 21.36 -13.64
C PRO A 157 -31.67 20.74 -14.26
N MET A 158 -30.58 20.73 -13.47
CA MET A 158 -29.25 20.32 -13.91
C MET A 158 -28.63 19.38 -12.87
N SER A 159 -27.83 18.42 -13.31
CA SER A 159 -26.95 17.67 -12.42
C SER A 159 -25.48 17.94 -12.74
N VAL A 160 -24.66 18.08 -11.70
CA VAL A 160 -23.21 18.21 -11.80
C VAL A 160 -22.59 16.98 -11.16
N LEU A 161 -21.77 16.24 -11.88
CA LEU A 161 -20.96 15.14 -11.33
C LEU A 161 -19.51 15.59 -11.20
N TYR A 162 -18.91 15.42 -10.03
CA TYR A 162 -17.47 15.52 -9.82
C TYR A 162 -16.82 14.14 -9.73
N ILE A 163 -15.70 13.95 -10.45
CA ILE A 163 -14.84 12.76 -10.41
C ILE A 163 -13.43 13.22 -10.02
N GLY A 164 -12.96 12.85 -8.84
CA GLY A 164 -11.68 13.32 -8.28
C GLY A 164 -11.49 12.91 -6.82
N ASP A 165 -10.53 13.47 -6.09
CA ASP A 165 -10.29 13.08 -4.69
C ASP A 165 -11.10 13.87 -3.65
N GLY A 166 -11.71 14.99 -4.05
CA GLY A 166 -12.50 15.87 -3.18
C GLY A 166 -11.68 16.91 -2.41
N ILE A 167 -10.35 16.93 -2.57
CA ILE A 167 -9.44 17.78 -1.81
C ILE A 167 -9.35 19.16 -2.48
N SER A 168 -10.25 20.07 -2.10
CA SER A 168 -10.27 21.48 -2.55
C SER A 168 -9.14 22.30 -1.90
N ALA A 169 -7.88 21.91 -2.13
CA ALA A 169 -6.71 22.48 -1.46
C ALA A 169 -6.45 23.97 -1.77
N ALA A 170 -7.09 24.53 -2.80
CA ALA A 170 -6.99 25.95 -3.16
C ALA A 170 -7.95 26.88 -2.37
N ASP A 171 -9.04 26.36 -1.79
CA ASP A 171 -10.05 27.16 -1.07
C ASP A 171 -10.48 26.49 0.25
N GLN A 172 -10.18 27.14 1.38
CA GLN A 172 -10.66 26.73 2.70
C GLN A 172 -12.00 27.40 3.01
N LEU A 173 -13.09 26.74 2.59
CA LEU A 173 -14.45 27.22 2.84
C LEU A 173 -14.75 27.40 4.33
N SER A 174 -15.07 28.63 4.73
CA SER A 174 -15.78 28.89 5.99
C SER A 174 -17.22 28.40 5.90
N VAL A 175 -17.85 28.10 7.04
CA VAL A 175 -19.25 27.64 7.10
C VAL A 175 -20.19 28.58 6.34
N LYS A 176 -19.99 29.90 6.43
CA LYS A 176 -20.78 30.89 5.69
C LYS A 176 -20.55 30.84 4.17
N ASN A 177 -19.34 30.56 3.72
CA ASN A 177 -19.05 30.45 2.28
C ASN A 177 -19.67 29.18 1.69
N LEU A 178 -19.69 28.09 2.48
CA LEU A 178 -20.35 26.83 2.14
C LEU A 178 -21.88 26.99 2.09
N ASP A 179 -22.46 27.68 3.07
CA ASP A 179 -23.88 28.05 3.13
C ASP A 179 -24.32 28.81 1.86
N SER A 180 -23.57 29.87 1.49
CA SER A 180 -23.82 30.62 0.25
C SER A 180 -23.63 29.78 -1.03
N LEU A 181 -22.68 28.84 -1.06
CA LEU A 181 -22.49 27.94 -2.20
C LEU A 181 -23.66 26.95 -2.35
N VAL A 182 -24.24 26.48 -1.23
CA VAL A 182 -25.44 25.64 -1.25
C VAL A 182 -26.65 26.45 -1.74
N ASP A 183 -26.86 27.67 -1.25
CA ASP A 183 -27.91 28.57 -1.74
C ASP A 183 -27.80 28.82 -3.26
N GLU A 184 -26.59 29.10 -3.76
CA GLU A 184 -26.34 29.27 -5.20
C GLU A 184 -26.72 28.02 -6.01
N LEU A 185 -26.30 26.82 -5.56
CA LEU A 185 -26.63 25.55 -6.22
C LEU A 185 -28.15 25.29 -6.23
N LEU A 186 -28.84 25.58 -5.13
CA LEU A 186 -30.30 25.45 -5.03
C LEU A 186 -31.03 26.46 -5.92
N GLN A 187 -30.59 27.72 -5.95
CA GLN A 187 -31.15 28.77 -6.82
C GLN A 187 -31.00 28.44 -8.32
N HIS A 188 -29.88 27.82 -8.70
CA HIS A 188 -29.63 27.35 -10.06
C HIS A 188 -30.20 25.94 -10.35
N SER A 189 -31.00 25.35 -9.44
CA SER A 189 -31.63 24.02 -9.60
C SER A 189 -30.64 22.88 -9.90
N VAL A 190 -29.48 22.92 -9.24
CA VAL A 190 -28.38 21.97 -9.44
C VAL A 190 -28.40 20.85 -8.39
N SER A 191 -28.42 19.59 -8.81
CA SER A 191 -28.07 18.45 -7.95
C SER A 191 -26.58 18.08 -8.11
N PHE A 192 -25.81 18.11 -7.03
CA PHE A 192 -24.39 17.76 -7.03
C PHE A 192 -24.17 16.29 -6.70
N HIS A 193 -23.45 15.60 -7.57
CA HIS A 193 -23.07 14.20 -7.44
C HIS A 193 -21.54 14.10 -7.37
N ALA A 194 -21.01 13.12 -6.64
CA ALA A 194 -19.57 12.87 -6.58
C ALA A 194 -19.25 11.37 -6.63
N LEU A 195 -18.17 11.02 -7.33
CA LEU A 195 -17.50 9.73 -7.18
C LEU A 195 -16.03 9.97 -6.85
N LEU A 196 -15.58 9.54 -5.68
CA LEU A 196 -14.23 9.84 -5.19
C LEU A 196 -13.19 8.78 -5.56
N LEU A 197 -12.10 9.24 -6.18
CA LEU A 197 -10.92 8.48 -6.61
C LEU A 197 -9.65 9.25 -6.24
N GLY A 198 -8.74 8.61 -5.50
CA GLY A 198 -7.46 9.23 -5.15
C GLY A 198 -6.60 8.37 -4.22
N PRO A 199 -5.31 8.74 -4.02
CA PRO A 199 -4.43 8.08 -3.05
C PRO A 199 -4.82 8.41 -1.60
N ASN A 200 -5.29 9.64 -1.38
CA ASN A 200 -6.05 10.09 -0.24
C ASN A 200 -7.33 10.74 -0.82
N VAL A 201 -8.44 10.77 -0.08
CA VAL A 201 -9.68 11.42 -0.53
C VAL A 201 -10.36 12.16 0.62
N ASP A 202 -11.02 13.28 0.34
CA ASP A 202 -11.84 14.02 1.31
C ASP A 202 -13.33 13.92 0.95
N ALA A 203 -14.07 13.19 1.79
CA ALA A 203 -15.50 13.00 1.66
C ALA A 203 -16.34 14.17 2.25
N GLN A 204 -15.74 15.11 2.98
CA GLN A 204 -16.47 16.12 3.74
C GLN A 204 -17.22 17.10 2.84
N LEU A 205 -16.51 17.88 2.01
CA LEU A 205 -17.12 18.87 1.13
C LEU A 205 -18.03 18.21 0.06
N PRO A 206 -17.59 17.18 -0.70
CA PRO A 206 -18.45 16.55 -1.70
C PRO A 206 -19.66 15.86 -1.06
N GLY A 207 -19.52 15.25 0.12
CA GLY A 207 -20.61 14.61 0.85
C GLY A 207 -21.66 15.62 1.35
N ILE A 208 -21.24 16.79 1.85
CA ILE A 208 -22.17 17.86 2.24
C ILE A 208 -22.94 18.36 1.02
N LEU A 209 -22.24 18.74 -0.05
CA LEU A 209 -22.87 19.25 -1.27
C LEU A 209 -23.86 18.24 -1.86
N ALA A 210 -23.50 16.95 -1.91
CA ALA A 210 -24.37 15.89 -2.42
C ALA A 210 -25.57 15.59 -1.51
N ASN A 211 -25.45 15.82 -0.20
CA ASN A 211 -26.57 15.71 0.73
C ASN A 211 -27.55 16.87 0.56
N GLN A 212 -27.09 18.13 0.67
CA GLN A 212 -27.96 19.31 0.64
C GLN A 212 -28.65 19.53 -0.70
N THR A 213 -27.94 19.32 -1.82
CA THR A 213 -28.51 19.48 -3.17
C THR A 213 -29.31 18.26 -3.66
N GLY A 214 -29.33 17.17 -2.90
CA GLY A 214 -30.04 15.95 -3.30
C GLY A 214 -29.49 15.25 -4.53
N GLY A 215 -28.17 15.26 -4.73
CA GLY A 215 -27.50 14.34 -5.66
C GLY A 215 -27.07 13.04 -4.97
N THR A 216 -25.90 12.48 -5.31
CA THR A 216 -25.40 11.19 -4.80
C THR A 216 -23.89 11.20 -4.56
N PHE A 217 -23.38 10.23 -3.79
CA PHE A 217 -21.98 10.12 -3.42
C PHE A 217 -21.55 8.66 -3.47
N GLU A 218 -20.47 8.35 -4.19
CA GLU A 218 -19.85 7.03 -4.24
C GLU A 218 -18.36 7.11 -3.88
N GLN A 219 -17.87 6.19 -3.04
CA GLN A 219 -16.45 6.05 -2.69
C GLN A 219 -16.04 4.57 -2.86
N PRO A 220 -15.81 4.10 -4.10
CA PRO A 220 -15.55 2.69 -4.36
C PRO A 220 -14.15 2.26 -3.87
N VAL A 221 -14.09 1.20 -3.06
CA VAL A 221 -12.83 0.59 -2.60
C VAL A 221 -11.98 0.07 -3.76
N ALA A 222 -12.64 -0.39 -4.83
CA ALA A 222 -12.07 -0.62 -6.14
C ALA A 222 -13.10 -0.19 -7.19
N LEU A 223 -12.67 0.56 -8.22
CA LEU A 223 -13.56 1.07 -9.25
C LEU A 223 -13.96 -0.03 -10.24
N ASP A 224 -15.26 -0.30 -10.34
CA ASP A 224 -15.88 -0.88 -11.54
C ASP A 224 -16.48 0.28 -12.34
N ALA A 225 -15.80 0.69 -13.41
CA ALA A 225 -16.19 1.86 -14.20
C ALA A 225 -17.55 1.66 -14.89
N ALA A 226 -17.86 0.44 -15.35
CA ALA A 226 -19.11 0.13 -16.05
C ALA A 226 -20.31 0.11 -15.09
N ALA A 227 -20.18 -0.57 -13.94
CA ALA A 227 -21.24 -0.62 -12.94
C ALA A 227 -21.49 0.75 -12.29
N SER A 228 -20.43 1.56 -12.10
CA SER A 228 -20.56 2.91 -11.54
C SER A 228 -21.15 3.88 -12.55
N ALA A 229 -20.79 3.79 -13.84
CA ALA A 229 -21.43 4.56 -14.91
C ALA A 229 -22.93 4.27 -15.04
N GLU A 230 -23.36 3.00 -14.90
CA GLU A 230 -24.79 2.62 -14.96
C GLU A 230 -25.60 3.19 -13.78
N ARG A 231 -25.03 3.16 -12.57
CA ARG A 231 -25.63 3.82 -11.39
C ARG A 231 -25.67 5.33 -11.53
N LEU A 232 -24.55 5.96 -11.87
CA LEU A 232 -24.45 7.43 -12.01
C LEU A 232 -25.36 7.97 -13.11
N ALA A 233 -25.42 7.33 -14.29
CA ALA A 233 -26.34 7.75 -15.36
C ALA A 233 -27.81 7.76 -14.90
N THR A 234 -28.20 6.76 -14.10
CA THR A 234 -29.55 6.67 -13.52
C THR A 234 -29.77 7.74 -12.45
N GLN A 235 -28.83 7.92 -11.53
CA GLN A 235 -28.92 8.88 -10.42
C GLN A 235 -28.91 10.34 -10.90
N MET A 236 -28.02 10.69 -11.84
CA MET A 236 -27.90 12.03 -12.43
C MET A 236 -29.11 12.43 -13.27
N SER A 237 -29.87 11.47 -13.78
CA SER A 237 -31.10 11.70 -14.58
C SER A 237 -32.35 11.89 -13.71
N ALA A 238 -32.28 11.64 -12.40
CA ALA A 238 -33.41 11.74 -11.48
C ALA A 238 -33.28 12.96 -10.55
N ALA A 239 -34.24 13.89 -10.64
CA ALA A 239 -34.29 15.08 -9.81
C ALA A 239 -34.66 14.77 -8.35
N PRO A 240 -34.09 15.52 -7.38
CA PRO A 240 -34.57 15.52 -6.00
C PRO A 240 -35.93 16.22 -5.87
N VAL A 241 -36.61 15.93 -4.77
CA VAL A 241 -37.81 16.64 -4.30
C VAL A 241 -37.44 17.41 -3.04
N PHE A 242 -37.49 18.73 -3.10
CA PHE A 242 -37.22 19.60 -1.96
C PHE A 242 -38.45 19.73 -1.06
N VAL A 243 -38.22 19.55 0.24
CA VAL A 243 -39.22 19.72 1.30
C VAL A 243 -38.74 20.83 2.22
N LYS A 244 -39.65 21.67 2.72
CA LYS A 244 -39.37 22.74 3.69
C LYS A 244 -39.96 22.41 5.06
N ASP A 245 -39.43 23.10 6.08
CA ASP A 245 -39.95 23.05 7.46
C ASP A 245 -40.09 21.60 7.99
N VAL A 246 -39.03 20.79 7.87
CA VAL A 246 -39.08 19.37 8.25
C VAL A 246 -39.01 19.22 9.77
N GLU A 247 -40.17 19.04 10.39
CA GLU A 247 -40.32 18.89 11.85
C GLU A 247 -40.51 17.43 12.29
N VAL A 248 -40.22 17.17 13.56
CA VAL A 248 -40.38 15.85 14.20
C VAL A 248 -41.46 15.89 15.28
N SER A 249 -42.48 15.04 15.14
CA SER A 249 -43.61 14.99 16.07
C SER A 249 -43.26 14.25 17.36
N GLY A 250 -42.91 14.99 18.42
CA GLY A 250 -42.80 14.42 19.77
C GLY A 250 -42.34 15.42 20.85
N SER A 251 -42.85 15.27 22.07
CA SER A 251 -42.48 16.13 23.20
C SER A 251 -41.02 15.89 23.63
N GLY A 252 -40.17 16.93 23.53
CA GLY A 252 -38.77 16.83 23.92
C GLY A 252 -37.85 16.20 22.85
N LEU A 253 -38.35 16.04 21.62
CA LEU A 253 -37.50 15.72 20.47
C LEU A 253 -36.98 17.01 19.82
N LYS A 254 -35.77 16.94 19.26
CA LYS A 254 -35.20 17.97 18.37
C LYS A 254 -34.68 17.29 17.10
N LEU A 255 -34.71 18.01 15.98
CA LEU A 255 -34.12 17.60 14.71
C LEU A 255 -33.14 18.68 14.26
N ALA A 256 -31.99 18.28 13.71
CA ALA A 256 -31.07 19.14 12.98
C ALA A 256 -31.35 18.95 11.48
N ALA A 257 -32.14 19.86 10.92
CA ALA A 257 -32.56 19.91 9.53
C ALA A 257 -32.77 21.38 9.16
N GLY A 258 -32.24 21.79 8.00
CA GLY A 258 -32.32 23.17 7.55
C GLY A 258 -33.65 23.50 6.87
N ASP A 259 -33.81 24.79 6.51
CA ASP A 259 -34.99 25.38 5.85
C ASP A 259 -35.47 24.60 4.62
N SER A 260 -34.58 23.86 3.94
CA SER A 260 -34.99 22.85 2.97
C SER A 260 -34.14 21.58 3.03
N VAL A 261 -34.81 20.44 2.92
CA VAL A 261 -34.21 19.09 2.86
C VAL A 261 -34.49 18.48 1.50
N ALA A 262 -33.44 18.06 0.81
CA ALA A 262 -33.56 17.35 -0.47
C ALA A 262 -33.83 15.86 -0.26
N LEU A 263 -34.94 15.36 -0.82
CA LEU A 263 -35.32 13.94 -0.78
C LEU A 263 -35.22 13.31 -2.18
N ARG A 264 -34.98 12.00 -2.23
CA ARG A 264 -34.99 11.22 -3.48
C ARG A 264 -35.82 9.95 -3.31
N ALA A 265 -36.11 9.28 -4.44
CA ALA A 265 -36.80 7.99 -4.48
C ALA A 265 -35.83 6.80 -4.54
N ASP A 266 -34.61 6.99 -5.01
CA ASP A 266 -33.56 5.95 -5.15
C ASP A 266 -32.78 5.73 -3.84
N ARG A 267 -32.35 6.80 -3.16
CA ARG A 267 -31.73 6.78 -1.83
C ARG A 267 -32.59 7.44 -0.76
N HIS A 268 -32.24 7.15 0.50
CA HIS A 268 -32.71 7.92 1.65
C HIS A 268 -31.92 9.22 1.82
N THR A 269 -32.51 10.19 2.52
CA THR A 269 -31.83 11.33 3.13
C THR A 269 -31.86 11.15 4.65
N VAL A 270 -30.73 11.38 5.32
CA VAL A 270 -30.55 11.09 6.76
C VAL A 270 -30.52 12.40 7.54
N LEU A 271 -31.46 12.56 8.46
CA LEU A 271 -31.55 13.69 9.39
C LEU A 271 -31.20 13.22 10.80
N PHE A 272 -30.55 14.06 11.59
CA PHE A 272 -30.11 13.72 12.95
C PHE A 272 -30.95 14.45 14.00
N GLY A 273 -31.14 13.84 15.16
CA GLY A 273 -31.96 14.40 16.23
C GLY A 273 -31.55 13.98 17.63
N GLN A 274 -32.09 14.69 18.62
CA GLN A 274 -31.90 14.46 20.05
C GLN A 274 -33.23 14.16 20.71
N GLY A 275 -33.23 13.21 21.66
CA GLY A 275 -34.39 12.76 22.42
C GLY A 275 -34.61 11.25 22.32
N SER A 276 -35.60 10.76 23.06
CA SER A 276 -35.94 9.33 23.16
C SER A 276 -37.19 9.00 22.33
N PRO A 277 -37.07 8.57 21.05
CA PRO A 277 -38.23 8.24 20.22
C PRO A 277 -38.96 6.99 20.74
N SER A 278 -40.12 7.19 21.37
CA SER A 278 -40.92 6.14 21.99
C SER A 278 -41.81 5.40 20.98
N GLY A 279 -41.20 4.53 20.15
CA GLY A 279 -41.90 3.72 19.16
C GLY A 279 -41.86 4.33 17.75
N SER A 280 -43.01 4.44 17.09
CA SER A 280 -43.10 5.02 15.73
C SER A 280 -42.88 6.53 15.75
N LEU A 281 -41.72 6.98 15.27
CA LEU A 281 -41.45 8.38 14.95
C LEU A 281 -42.28 8.83 13.74
N THR A 282 -42.82 10.05 13.81
CA THR A 282 -43.52 10.71 12.71
C THR A 282 -42.85 12.05 12.41
N LEU A 283 -42.64 12.35 11.13
CA LEU A 283 -42.11 13.63 10.63
C LEU A 283 -43.13 14.27 9.69
N SER A 284 -43.13 15.59 9.64
CA SER A 284 -43.99 16.43 8.77
C SER A 284 -43.14 17.49 8.09
N GLY A 285 -43.53 17.92 6.89
CA GLY A 285 -42.90 19.03 6.18
C GLY A 285 -43.69 19.42 4.92
N HIS A 286 -43.32 20.51 4.26
CA HIS A 286 -44.07 21.06 3.14
C HIS A 286 -43.37 20.84 1.80
N SER A 287 -44.09 20.34 0.79
CA SER A 287 -43.64 20.35 -0.61
C SER A 287 -43.48 21.79 -1.13
N ALA A 288 -42.79 21.97 -2.25
CA ALA A 288 -42.71 23.26 -2.96
C ALA A 288 -44.11 23.85 -3.30
N ASP A 289 -45.11 23.00 -3.52
CA ASP A 289 -46.51 23.39 -3.76
C ASP A 289 -47.28 23.78 -2.48
N GLY A 290 -46.64 23.75 -1.31
CA GLY A 290 -47.26 23.99 0.00
C GLY A 290 -48.10 22.83 0.55
N SER A 291 -48.06 21.66 -0.07
CA SER A 291 -48.75 20.45 0.41
C SER A 291 -47.98 19.78 1.55
N GLU A 292 -48.68 19.41 2.63
CA GLU A 292 -48.12 18.68 3.76
C GLU A 292 -47.76 17.24 3.36
N LEU A 293 -46.52 16.85 3.65
CA LEU A 293 -45.97 15.52 3.48
C LEU A 293 -45.68 14.95 4.88
N VAL A 294 -46.10 13.70 5.12
CA VAL A 294 -45.98 13.04 6.43
C VAL A 294 -45.31 11.67 6.28
N TRP A 295 -44.19 11.49 6.97
CA TRP A 295 -43.47 10.22 7.06
C TRP A 295 -43.72 9.57 8.41
N LYS A 296 -44.05 8.28 8.43
CA LYS A 296 -44.27 7.54 9.68
C LYS A 296 -43.52 6.23 9.69
N SER A 297 -42.51 6.15 10.54
CA SER A 297 -41.73 4.92 10.74
C SER A 297 -42.58 3.80 11.33
N ALA A 298 -42.42 2.58 10.79
CA ALA A 298 -43.04 1.40 11.38
C ALA A 298 -42.33 1.01 12.69
N PRO A 299 -43.00 0.42 13.69
CA PRO A 299 -42.35 -0.01 14.93
C PRO A 299 -41.19 -1.02 14.73
N GLY A 300 -41.19 -1.78 13.63
CA GLY A 300 -40.09 -2.67 13.23
C GLY A 300 -39.00 -2.03 12.35
N ALA A 301 -39.14 -0.74 12.00
CA ALA A 301 -38.14 0.04 11.27
C ALA A 301 -37.19 0.82 12.21
N VAL A 302 -37.31 0.61 13.53
CA VAL A 302 -36.41 1.14 14.54
C VAL A 302 -35.24 0.16 14.76
N LYS A 303 -34.01 0.66 14.63
CA LYS A 303 -32.75 -0.07 14.80
C LYS A 303 -31.92 0.59 15.90
N GLU A 304 -31.08 -0.18 16.57
CA GLU A 304 -30.02 0.40 17.42
C GLU A 304 -28.84 0.87 16.55
N ALA A 305 -28.15 1.91 17.01
CA ALA A 305 -26.89 2.42 16.47
C ALA A 305 -25.96 2.81 17.63
N GLY A 306 -24.68 3.05 17.35
CA GLY A 306 -23.70 3.45 18.37
C GLY A 306 -23.67 4.96 18.59
N GLU A 307 -22.69 5.39 19.40
CA GLU A 307 -22.46 6.79 19.75
C GLU A 307 -22.06 7.68 18.55
N GLU A 308 -21.77 7.11 17.38
CA GLU A 308 -21.54 7.88 16.14
C GLU A 308 -22.72 8.80 15.82
N VAL A 309 -23.96 8.37 16.11
CA VAL A 309 -25.17 9.17 15.86
C VAL A 309 -25.22 10.42 16.75
N ARG A 310 -24.64 10.37 17.97
CA ARG A 310 -24.49 11.56 18.83
C ARG A 310 -23.46 12.53 18.27
N VAL A 311 -22.34 12.04 17.78
CA VAL A 311 -21.27 12.87 17.19
C VAL A 311 -21.76 13.55 15.91
N LEU A 312 -22.45 12.79 15.04
CA LEU A 312 -23.08 13.31 13.82
C LEU A 312 -24.19 14.32 14.14
N PHE A 313 -25.04 14.06 15.15
CA PHE A 313 -26.04 15.04 15.61
C PHE A 313 -25.39 16.33 16.12
N THR A 314 -24.33 16.24 16.93
CA THR A 314 -23.68 17.42 17.52
C THR A 314 -23.17 18.35 16.42
N ARG A 315 -22.50 17.79 15.41
CA ARG A 315 -21.97 18.54 14.26
C ARG A 315 -23.06 19.11 13.35
N ALA A 316 -24.14 18.36 13.13
CA ALA A 316 -25.30 18.86 12.41
C ALA A 316 -25.95 20.04 13.17
N ALA A 317 -26.13 19.92 14.48
CA ALA A 317 -26.75 20.93 15.35
C ALA A 317 -25.90 22.20 15.56
N GLU A 318 -24.60 22.18 15.27
CA GLU A 318 -23.75 23.39 15.21
C GLU A 318 -24.04 24.27 13.98
N SER A 319 -24.85 23.78 13.03
CA SER A 319 -25.07 24.40 11.72
C SER A 319 -26.47 24.14 11.15
N ASP A 320 -27.44 23.86 12.03
CA ASP A 320 -28.84 23.53 11.73
C ASP A 320 -29.03 22.48 10.61
N GLY A 321 -28.07 21.56 10.46
CA GLY A 321 -28.07 20.48 9.47
C GLY A 321 -27.16 20.69 8.26
N LEU A 322 -26.59 21.87 8.05
CA LEU A 322 -25.73 22.19 6.90
C LEU A 322 -24.48 21.30 6.83
N ILE A 323 -23.74 21.14 7.94
CA ILE A 323 -22.48 20.36 8.00
C ILE A 323 -22.79 18.86 8.22
N SER A 324 -23.58 18.28 7.31
CA SER A 324 -23.95 16.86 7.29
C SER A 324 -23.52 16.20 5.98
N ALA A 325 -22.36 15.52 6.02
CA ALA A 325 -21.80 14.77 4.89
C ALA A 325 -22.43 13.38 4.66
N VAL A 326 -23.50 13.03 5.38
CA VAL A 326 -24.02 11.65 5.46
C VAL A 326 -25.03 11.38 4.35
N VAL A 327 -24.51 11.00 3.18
CA VAL A 327 -25.32 10.69 2.00
C VAL A 327 -25.98 9.31 2.11
N GLY A 328 -27.19 9.29 2.67
CA GLY A 328 -28.04 8.11 2.75
C GLY A 328 -27.57 7.02 3.74
N LEU A 329 -28.18 5.84 3.66
CA LEU A 329 -27.91 4.73 4.58
C LEU A 329 -26.49 4.15 4.43
N GLU A 330 -25.93 4.18 3.22
CA GLU A 330 -24.57 3.70 2.94
C GLU A 330 -23.54 4.68 3.52
N GLY A 331 -23.75 5.99 3.37
CA GLY A 331 -22.97 7.02 4.07
C GLY A 331 -23.06 6.90 5.59
N LEU A 332 -24.23 6.58 6.14
CA LEU A 332 -24.40 6.35 7.59
C LEU A 332 -23.64 5.10 8.06
N ALA A 333 -23.75 3.98 7.33
CA ALA A 333 -23.03 2.74 7.66
C ALA A 333 -21.51 2.91 7.54
N SER A 334 -21.02 3.62 6.52
CA SER A 334 -19.61 3.99 6.37
C SER A 334 -19.13 4.85 7.54
N SER A 335 -19.94 5.83 7.98
CA SER A 335 -19.65 6.67 9.15
C SER A 335 -19.57 5.84 10.45
N SER A 336 -20.49 4.90 10.67
CA SER A 336 -20.43 3.95 11.80
C SER A 336 -19.16 3.09 11.76
N GLN A 337 -18.76 2.60 10.58
CA GLN A 337 -17.54 1.80 10.42
C GLN A 337 -16.27 2.63 10.70
N GLN A 338 -16.19 3.85 10.17
CA GLN A 338 -15.06 4.77 10.42
C GLN A 338 -14.95 5.14 11.91
N PHE A 339 -16.08 5.35 12.60
CA PHE A 339 -16.13 5.58 14.03
C PHE A 339 -15.61 4.38 14.83
N GLN A 340 -16.08 3.16 14.52
CA GLN A 340 -15.64 1.93 15.19
C GLN A 340 -14.14 1.67 14.98
N LEU A 341 -13.61 1.93 13.77
CA LEU A 341 -12.17 1.88 13.51
C LEU A 341 -11.41 2.90 14.36
N THR A 342 -11.86 4.16 14.40
CA THR A 342 -11.24 5.24 15.20
C THR A 342 -11.16 4.89 16.70
N ILE A 343 -12.22 4.29 17.26
CA ILE A 343 -12.23 3.80 18.65
C ILE A 343 -11.27 2.61 18.82
N THR A 344 -11.25 1.67 17.88
CA THR A 344 -10.36 0.48 17.91
C THR A 344 -8.88 0.85 17.83
N ASP A 345 -8.54 1.79 16.95
CA ASP A 345 -7.18 2.33 16.83
C ASP A 345 -6.78 3.13 18.08
N SER A 346 -7.71 3.87 18.68
CA SER A 346 -7.48 4.58 19.95
C SER A 346 -7.18 3.61 21.11
N ILE A 347 -7.95 2.52 21.23
CA ILE A 347 -7.69 1.44 22.20
C ILE A 347 -6.31 0.80 21.92
N THR A 348 -6.03 0.45 20.68
CA THR A 348 -4.78 -0.19 20.26
C THR A 348 -3.56 0.70 20.51
N ALA A 349 -3.67 2.00 20.26
CA ALA A 349 -2.64 2.98 20.56
C ALA A 349 -2.43 3.13 22.08
N ALA A 350 -3.51 3.28 22.85
CA ALA A 350 -3.44 3.38 24.30
C ALA A 350 -2.81 2.14 24.95
N GLU A 351 -3.16 0.92 24.51
CA GLU A 351 -2.50 -0.32 24.94
C GLU A 351 -1.00 -0.34 24.62
N ARG A 352 -0.60 0.13 23.42
CA ARG A 352 0.82 0.22 23.04
C ARG A 352 1.57 1.19 23.95
N PHE A 353 1.00 2.36 24.23
CA PHE A 353 1.60 3.34 25.15
C PHE A 353 1.63 2.85 26.61
N GLN A 354 0.60 2.12 27.06
CA GLN A 354 0.59 1.46 28.37
C GLN A 354 1.72 0.42 28.49
N LYS A 355 1.87 -0.44 27.48
CA LYS A 355 2.93 -1.47 27.41
C LYS A 355 4.33 -0.84 27.32
N ALA A 356 4.45 0.35 26.72
CA ALA A 356 5.66 1.17 26.70
C ALA A 356 5.87 2.03 27.97
N GLY A 357 5.04 1.87 29.01
CA GLY A 357 5.13 2.60 30.28
C GLY A 357 4.63 4.06 30.24
N GLN A 358 4.22 4.58 29.08
CA GLN A 358 3.74 5.95 28.89
C GLN A 358 2.27 6.10 29.32
N LYS A 359 2.00 5.87 30.61
CA LYS A 359 0.64 5.88 31.20
C LYS A 359 -0.12 7.17 30.94
N GLU A 360 0.51 8.33 31.02
CA GLU A 360 -0.15 9.63 30.79
C GLU A 360 -0.62 9.80 29.34
N THR A 361 0.23 9.45 28.36
CA THR A 361 -0.12 9.47 26.93
C THR A 361 -1.25 8.49 26.64
N ALA A 362 -1.19 7.27 27.19
CA ALA A 362 -2.27 6.29 27.07
C ALA A 362 -3.58 6.82 27.66
N LEU A 363 -3.54 7.43 28.85
CA LEU A 363 -4.71 7.97 29.54
C LEU A 363 -5.30 9.19 28.80
N ALA A 364 -4.47 10.01 28.15
CA ALA A 364 -4.93 11.10 27.28
C ALA A 364 -5.70 10.58 26.06
N ILE A 365 -5.16 9.55 25.38
CA ILE A 365 -5.82 8.90 24.24
C ILE A 365 -7.17 8.28 24.68
N VAL A 366 -7.18 7.55 25.80
CA VAL A 366 -8.42 6.95 26.33
C VAL A 366 -9.45 8.00 26.74
N ARG A 367 -9.02 9.11 27.37
CA ARG A 367 -9.93 10.23 27.70
C ARG A 367 -10.55 10.85 26.45
N ASN A 368 -9.75 11.07 25.40
CA ASN A 368 -10.26 11.61 24.14
C ASN A 368 -11.24 10.63 23.46
N ALA A 369 -10.95 9.34 23.47
CA ALA A 369 -11.85 8.32 22.94
C ALA A 369 -13.15 8.19 23.77
N LEU A 370 -13.10 8.38 25.10
CA LEU A 370 -14.28 8.42 25.97
C LEU A 370 -15.18 9.65 25.75
N LEU A 371 -14.67 10.74 25.15
CA LEU A 371 -15.53 11.86 24.70
C LEU A 371 -16.34 11.49 23.45
N LEU A 372 -15.87 10.50 22.68
CA LEU A 372 -16.52 9.98 21.48
C LEU A 372 -17.46 8.80 21.80
N ASP A 373 -16.98 7.77 22.49
CA ASP A 373 -17.77 6.64 22.97
C ASP A 373 -17.64 6.50 24.50
N SER A 374 -18.49 7.23 25.22
CA SER A 374 -18.54 7.21 26.69
C SER A 374 -19.20 5.96 27.28
N GLY A 375 -19.87 5.15 26.45
CA GLY A 375 -20.47 3.87 26.85
C GLY A 375 -19.51 2.68 26.77
N ASN A 376 -18.30 2.89 26.24
CA ASN A 376 -17.37 1.82 25.90
C ASN A 376 -16.78 1.10 27.12
N ALA A 377 -17.13 -0.17 27.31
CA ALA A 377 -16.62 -1.00 28.42
C ALA A 377 -15.09 -1.19 28.38
N THR A 378 -14.49 -1.28 27.19
CA THR A 378 -13.03 -1.42 27.02
C THR A 378 -12.29 -0.13 27.35
N LEU A 379 -12.73 1.04 26.88
CA LEU A 379 -12.11 2.31 27.24
C LEU A 379 -12.27 2.66 28.72
N THR A 380 -13.43 2.39 29.33
CA THR A 380 -13.65 2.64 30.76
C THR A 380 -12.81 1.72 31.64
N GLY A 381 -12.69 0.44 31.29
CA GLY A 381 -11.77 -0.50 31.96
C GLY A 381 -10.29 -0.09 31.81
N LEU A 382 -9.88 0.33 30.62
CA LEU A 382 -8.51 0.80 30.36
C LEU A 382 -8.20 2.12 31.10
N ALA A 383 -9.17 3.02 31.20
CA ALA A 383 -9.05 4.26 31.97
C ALA A 383 -8.82 3.99 33.47
N ALA A 384 -9.51 3.00 34.05
CA ALA A 384 -9.30 2.60 35.45
C ALA A 384 -7.92 1.94 35.64
N ALA A 385 -7.55 0.98 34.80
CA ALA A 385 -6.26 0.29 34.85
C ALA A 385 -5.05 1.23 34.67
N LEU A 386 -5.23 2.37 34.01
CA LEU A 386 -4.22 3.43 33.88
C LEU A 386 -4.15 4.39 35.08
N GLN A 387 -5.19 4.46 35.91
CA GLN A 387 -5.27 5.31 37.10
C GLN A 387 -4.83 4.57 38.38
N ASP A 388 -5.20 3.30 38.55
CA ASP A 388 -4.95 2.51 39.77
C ASP A 388 -3.52 1.91 39.87
N GLY A 389 -2.62 2.32 38.98
CA GLY A 389 -1.39 1.60 38.64
C GLY A 389 -0.19 1.74 39.60
N GLU A 390 -0.37 1.58 40.92
CA GLU A 390 0.71 1.49 41.93
C GLU A 390 0.53 0.26 42.84
N ALA A 391 0.63 -0.94 42.26
CA ALA A 391 0.59 -2.21 43.00
C ALA A 391 1.54 -3.28 42.39
N THR A 392 2.04 -4.18 43.24
CA THR A 392 3.05 -5.20 42.92
C THR A 392 2.47 -6.46 42.28
N VAL A 393 3.32 -7.19 41.53
CA VAL A 393 3.07 -8.59 41.16
C VAL A 393 4.30 -9.43 41.55
N GLU A 394 4.16 -10.21 42.62
CA GLU A 394 5.06 -11.33 42.94
C GLU A 394 4.45 -12.64 42.41
N SER A 395 5.31 -13.60 42.03
CA SER A 395 4.90 -14.95 41.62
C SER A 395 5.60 -16.00 42.50
N PRO A 396 4.85 -16.79 43.31
CA PRO A 396 5.44 -17.80 44.19
C PRO A 396 5.67 -19.14 43.47
N VAL A 397 6.70 -19.88 43.91
CA VAL A 397 6.97 -21.28 43.52
C VAL A 397 7.17 -22.11 44.80
N ALA A 398 6.64 -23.33 44.84
CA ALA A 398 6.73 -24.25 45.97
C ALA A 398 7.29 -25.63 45.55
N PRO A 399 8.01 -26.37 46.44
CA PRO A 399 8.77 -27.57 46.07
C PRO A 399 8.09 -28.91 46.41
N VAL A 400 8.69 -30.03 45.96
CA VAL A 400 8.29 -31.43 46.26
C VAL A 400 9.55 -32.30 46.53
N PRO A 401 9.57 -33.19 47.55
CA PRO A 401 10.74 -34.03 47.89
C PRO A 401 10.52 -35.57 47.83
N ALA A 402 11.55 -36.35 48.25
CA ALA A 402 11.66 -37.82 48.42
C ALA A 402 12.03 -38.65 47.15
N GLU A 403 12.71 -39.82 47.21
CA GLU A 403 13.12 -40.68 48.34
C GLU A 403 14.47 -41.45 48.11
N GLU A 404 14.73 -42.59 48.80
CA GLU A 404 16.07 -43.13 49.16
C GLU A 404 16.68 -44.28 48.28
N VAL A 405 17.94 -44.68 48.58
CA VAL A 405 18.70 -45.82 47.99
C VAL A 405 19.65 -46.49 49.02
N THR A 406 19.70 -47.83 49.14
CA THR A 406 20.77 -48.61 49.87
C THR A 406 20.81 -50.13 49.52
N GLU A 407 21.90 -50.85 49.90
CA GLU A 407 22.22 -52.30 49.70
C GLU A 407 22.92 -52.88 50.99
N PRO A 408 23.70 -54.02 51.10
CA PRO A 408 24.06 -55.12 50.15
C PRO A 408 24.26 -56.59 50.70
N LEU A 409 24.50 -57.56 49.78
CA LEU A 409 25.42 -58.75 49.81
C LEU A 409 25.39 -59.92 50.86
N ALA A 410 25.57 -61.17 50.34
CA ALA A 410 26.31 -62.37 50.88
C ALA A 410 25.79 -63.15 52.15
N ASP A 411 26.13 -64.44 52.45
CA ASP A 411 26.62 -65.68 51.73
C ASP A 411 26.58 -66.96 52.65
N SER A 412 26.63 -68.21 52.09
CA SER A 412 26.94 -69.56 52.68
C SER A 412 26.05 -70.20 53.81
N GLY A 413 25.94 -71.54 54.03
CA GLY A 413 26.35 -72.77 53.29
C GLY A 413 26.22 -74.14 54.08
N ASN A 414 25.93 -75.28 53.40
CA ASN A 414 25.93 -76.73 53.82
C ASN A 414 24.99 -77.22 54.98
N ASP A 415 24.65 -78.51 55.22
CA ASP A 415 25.19 -79.90 54.97
C ASP A 415 23.99 -80.95 54.94
N LYS A 416 23.94 -82.31 55.04
CA LYS A 416 24.81 -83.51 55.31
C LYS A 416 24.06 -84.88 55.02
N LEU A 417 24.75 -86.05 55.18
CA LEU A 417 24.29 -87.47 55.46
C LEU A 417 24.18 -88.55 54.32
N GLY A 418 24.37 -89.85 54.70
CA GLY A 418 24.36 -91.12 53.90
C GLY A 418 24.21 -92.36 54.85
N PRO A 419 24.67 -93.63 54.63
CA PRO A 419 25.28 -94.37 53.47
C PRO A 419 24.36 -95.62 53.09
N PRO A 420 24.67 -96.97 53.10
CA PRO A 420 25.87 -97.85 52.93
C PRO A 420 25.74 -99.21 52.13
N SER A 421 26.87 -99.92 51.92
CA SER A 421 27.06 -101.40 51.72
C SER A 421 26.72 -102.11 50.36
N ALA A 422 26.98 -103.44 50.24
CA ALA A 422 27.21 -104.24 49.01
C ALA A 422 26.37 -105.58 48.97
N ALA A 423 26.52 -106.62 48.12
CA ALA A 423 27.63 -107.17 47.29
C ALA A 423 27.14 -108.15 46.16
N GLU A 424 28.05 -108.91 45.52
CA GLU A 424 27.88 -109.91 44.43
C GLU A 424 27.04 -111.18 44.79
N GLY A 425 26.62 -112.11 43.90
CA GLY A 425 26.83 -112.40 42.44
C GLY A 425 25.71 -113.38 41.93
N ASP A 426 25.78 -114.18 40.85
CA ASP A 426 26.78 -114.48 39.79
C ASP A 426 26.06 -114.93 38.47
N ALA A 427 26.48 -115.98 37.72
CA ALA A 427 26.18 -116.15 36.28
C ALA A 427 25.35 -117.38 35.82
N LEU A 428 24.51 -117.17 34.79
CA LEU A 428 23.88 -118.22 33.95
C LEU A 428 23.73 -117.78 32.46
N SER A 429 24.58 -116.86 32.01
CA SER A 429 24.37 -115.98 30.85
C SER A 429 25.26 -116.33 29.64
N ARG A 430 24.87 -117.33 28.82
CA ARG A 430 25.58 -117.64 27.55
C ARG A 430 24.74 -117.92 26.29
N ALA A 431 23.41 -118.00 26.39
CA ALA A 431 22.52 -118.15 25.23
C ALA A 431 21.51 -116.99 25.08
N ALA A 432 21.15 -116.33 26.18
CA ALA A 432 20.71 -114.94 26.11
C ALA A 432 21.83 -114.05 25.53
N ALA A 433 23.07 -114.32 25.97
CA ALA A 433 24.26 -113.51 25.72
C ALA A 433 24.44 -113.02 24.28
N ASP A 434 24.29 -113.83 23.23
CA ASP A 434 24.60 -113.33 21.87
C ASP A 434 23.54 -112.33 21.34
N ARG A 435 22.24 -112.57 21.61
CA ARG A 435 21.18 -111.59 21.33
C ARG A 435 21.24 -110.40 22.29
N GLU A 436 21.65 -110.65 23.52
CA GLU A 436 21.85 -109.61 24.52
C GLU A 436 23.05 -108.73 24.15
N ILE A 437 24.14 -109.28 23.59
CA ILE A 437 25.32 -108.56 23.06
C ILE A 437 24.91 -107.74 21.85
N ALA A 438 24.17 -108.29 20.89
CA ALA A 438 23.66 -107.50 19.76
C ALA A 438 22.74 -106.34 20.23
N THR A 439 21.90 -106.61 21.24
CA THR A 439 21.04 -105.58 21.86
C THR A 439 21.86 -104.57 22.68
N GLN A 440 22.89 -105.01 23.41
CA GLN A 440 23.80 -104.17 24.19
C GLN A 440 24.65 -103.28 23.27
N LEU A 441 25.13 -103.79 22.14
CA LEU A 441 25.84 -103.03 21.10
C LEU A 441 24.93 -101.96 20.48
N LEU A 442 23.66 -102.28 20.18
CA LEU A 442 22.70 -101.28 19.71
C LEU A 442 22.33 -100.27 20.82
N VAL A 443 22.12 -100.71 22.05
CA VAL A 443 21.90 -99.82 23.21
C VAL A 443 23.12 -98.91 23.43
N GLN A 444 24.33 -99.41 23.22
CA GLN A 444 25.58 -98.67 23.35
C GLN A 444 25.78 -97.70 22.18
N SER A 445 25.44 -98.05 20.94
CA SER A 445 25.51 -97.13 19.80
C SER A 445 24.44 -96.05 19.88
N VAL A 446 23.20 -96.39 20.28
CA VAL A 446 22.14 -95.42 20.58
C VAL A 446 22.54 -94.50 21.72
N LYS A 447 23.11 -95.04 22.82
CA LYS A 447 23.62 -94.22 23.90
C LYS A 447 24.75 -93.30 23.42
N ALA A 448 25.74 -93.81 22.68
CA ALA A 448 26.83 -93.00 22.16
C ALA A 448 26.34 -91.90 21.20
N ALA A 449 25.35 -92.19 20.35
CA ALA A 449 24.73 -91.21 19.46
C ALA A 449 23.93 -90.14 20.22
N ILE A 450 23.23 -90.51 21.30
CA ILE A 450 22.53 -89.55 22.18
C ILE A 450 23.55 -88.71 22.98
N ASP A 451 24.58 -89.33 23.56
CA ASP A 451 25.62 -88.64 24.32
C ASP A 451 26.42 -87.66 23.43
N GLU A 452 26.74 -88.06 22.19
CA GLU A 452 27.39 -87.21 21.18
C GLU A 452 26.46 -86.10 20.68
N ALA A 453 25.20 -86.40 20.36
CA ALA A 453 24.23 -85.40 19.95
C ALA A 453 23.98 -84.37 21.06
N ASN A 454 23.92 -84.80 22.32
CA ASN A 454 23.87 -83.90 23.48
C ASN A 454 25.14 -83.04 23.55
N ARG A 455 26.34 -83.64 23.42
CA ARG A 455 27.63 -82.93 23.44
C ARG A 455 27.72 -81.82 22.39
N VAL A 456 27.28 -82.09 21.16
CA VAL A 456 27.35 -81.13 20.04
C VAL A 456 26.12 -80.22 19.92
N SER A 457 25.02 -80.50 20.63
CA SER A 457 23.75 -79.75 20.54
C SER A 457 23.85 -78.24 20.79
N GLY A 458 24.80 -77.81 21.62
CA GLY A 458 25.01 -76.39 21.95
C GLY A 458 25.66 -75.58 20.82
N GLU A 459 26.54 -76.20 20.02
CA GLU A 459 27.33 -75.54 18.98
C GLU A 459 26.85 -75.88 17.57
N GLN A 460 26.48 -77.14 17.33
CA GLN A 460 26.05 -77.67 16.03
C GLN A 460 24.75 -78.47 16.16
N PRO A 461 23.63 -77.84 16.58
CA PRO A 461 22.35 -78.52 16.75
C PRO A 461 21.83 -79.19 15.47
N GLU A 462 22.19 -78.68 14.29
CA GLU A 462 21.72 -79.26 13.02
C GLU A 462 22.40 -80.60 12.72
N TYR A 463 23.69 -80.73 13.03
CA TYR A 463 24.43 -82.00 12.95
C TYR A 463 23.93 -83.03 13.99
N ALA A 464 23.63 -82.58 15.22
CA ALA A 464 22.99 -83.41 16.24
C ALA A 464 21.62 -83.94 15.77
N LEU A 465 20.82 -83.11 15.07
CA LEU A 465 19.50 -83.51 14.54
C LEU A 465 19.60 -84.45 13.32
N THR A 466 20.67 -84.41 12.52
CA THR A 466 20.91 -85.44 11.49
C THR A 466 21.35 -86.76 12.13
N LEU A 467 22.33 -86.73 13.04
CA LEU A 467 22.84 -87.94 13.73
C LEU A 467 21.73 -88.75 14.42
N LEU A 468 20.78 -88.06 15.08
CA LEU A 468 19.65 -88.73 15.74
C LEU A 468 18.59 -89.27 14.75
N LYS A 469 18.44 -88.68 13.56
CA LYS A 469 17.57 -89.24 12.50
C LYS A 469 18.16 -90.52 11.92
N ASP A 470 19.46 -90.50 11.62
CA ASP A 470 20.17 -91.64 11.05
C ASP A 470 20.16 -92.83 12.03
N MET A 471 20.24 -92.53 13.34
CA MET A 471 20.06 -93.53 14.41
C MET A 471 18.61 -94.06 14.50
N LEU A 472 17.57 -93.24 14.29
CA LEU A 472 16.18 -93.73 14.21
C LEU A 472 15.97 -94.69 13.05
N GLU A 473 16.51 -94.38 11.86
CA GLU A 473 16.45 -95.28 10.70
C GLU A 473 17.20 -96.60 10.96
N THR A 474 18.35 -96.52 11.63
CA THR A 474 19.13 -97.69 12.06
C THR A 474 18.40 -98.54 13.11
N ILE A 475 17.71 -97.94 14.10
CA ILE A 475 16.88 -98.68 15.07
C ILE A 475 15.73 -99.43 14.36
N ARG A 476 15.13 -98.81 13.34
CA ARG A 476 13.98 -99.36 12.61
C ARG A 476 14.35 -100.57 11.73
N SER A 477 15.59 -100.67 11.27
CA SER A 477 16.09 -101.79 10.47
C SER A 477 16.68 -102.95 11.30
N ALA A 478 17.05 -102.73 12.57
CA ALA A 478 17.72 -103.74 13.41
C ALA A 478 16.80 -104.86 13.94
N ASP A 479 17.23 -106.13 13.83
CA ASP A 479 16.50 -107.30 14.34
C ASP A 479 16.65 -107.47 15.86
N VAL A 480 15.76 -106.81 16.61
CA VAL A 480 15.73 -106.75 18.07
C VAL A 480 14.28 -106.89 18.55
N ALA A 481 14.08 -107.42 19.76
CA ALA A 481 12.76 -107.60 20.37
C ALA A 481 11.90 -106.31 20.28
N PRO A 482 10.61 -106.39 19.88
CA PRO A 482 9.80 -105.20 19.59
C PRO A 482 9.70 -104.20 20.75
N GLU A 483 9.64 -104.70 21.98
CA GLU A 483 9.61 -103.91 23.22
C GLU A 483 10.87 -103.03 23.35
N LYS A 484 12.06 -103.62 23.10
CA LYS A 484 13.34 -102.91 23.15
C LYS A 484 13.54 -101.97 21.96
N ARG A 485 13.04 -102.31 20.76
CA ARG A 485 13.05 -101.38 19.62
C ARG A 485 12.19 -100.15 19.92
N ASN A 486 11.00 -100.33 20.49
CA ASN A 486 10.11 -99.22 20.90
C ASN A 486 10.68 -98.40 22.06
N GLU A 487 11.43 -99.01 22.98
CA GLU A 487 12.14 -98.29 24.04
C GLU A 487 13.26 -97.40 23.48
N LEU A 488 14.00 -97.88 22.47
CA LEU A 488 15.08 -97.13 21.83
C LEU A 488 14.57 -96.03 20.89
N ASP A 489 13.55 -96.29 20.06
CA ASP A 489 12.94 -95.28 19.18
C ASP A 489 12.39 -94.11 20.02
N ARG A 490 11.70 -94.37 21.14
CA ARG A 490 11.30 -93.33 22.11
C ARG A 490 12.48 -92.53 22.64
N ARG A 491 13.51 -93.19 23.19
CA ARG A 491 14.69 -92.50 23.75
C ARG A 491 15.37 -91.57 22.74
N VAL A 492 15.41 -91.94 21.45
CA VAL A 492 16.00 -91.10 20.39
C VAL A 492 15.03 -90.01 19.92
N VAL A 493 13.71 -90.26 19.86
CA VAL A 493 12.69 -89.22 19.60
C VAL A 493 12.68 -88.17 20.70
N ASP A 494 12.76 -88.57 21.96
CA ASP A 494 12.84 -87.68 23.13
C ASP A 494 14.10 -86.80 23.04
N ALA A 495 15.27 -87.41 22.78
CA ALA A 495 16.52 -86.68 22.54
C ALA A 495 16.43 -85.72 21.34
N TYR A 496 15.86 -86.16 20.22
CA TYR A 496 15.66 -85.32 19.03
C TYR A 496 14.75 -84.12 19.33
N SER A 497 13.68 -84.31 20.10
CA SER A 497 12.78 -83.23 20.52
C SER A 497 13.50 -82.20 21.41
N SER A 498 14.35 -82.67 22.33
CA SER A 498 15.17 -81.84 23.21
C SER A 498 16.19 -81.01 22.42
N VAL A 499 16.94 -81.63 21.51
CA VAL A 499 17.91 -80.93 20.65
C VAL A 499 17.20 -79.92 19.73
N ASN A 500 16.02 -80.23 19.17
CA ASN A 500 15.28 -79.30 18.32
C ASN A 500 14.70 -78.11 19.11
N SER A 501 14.24 -78.34 20.34
CA SER A 501 13.83 -77.27 21.27
C SER A 501 15.00 -76.35 21.62
N THR A 502 16.17 -76.93 21.93
CA THR A 502 17.43 -76.20 22.16
C THR A 502 17.83 -75.37 20.93
N ARG A 503 17.70 -75.92 19.71
CA ARG A 503 17.94 -75.18 18.46
C ARG A 503 17.01 -73.98 18.31
N GLN A 504 15.71 -74.15 18.50
CA GLN A 504 14.74 -73.05 18.40
C GLN A 504 14.99 -71.97 19.46
N THR A 505 15.25 -72.38 20.71
CA THR A 505 15.61 -71.47 21.81
C THR A 505 16.88 -70.68 21.51
N ASN A 506 17.91 -71.33 20.94
CA ASN A 506 19.14 -70.65 20.55
C ASN A 506 18.95 -69.72 19.33
N GLN A 507 18.13 -70.08 18.35
CA GLN A 507 17.81 -69.21 17.20
C GLN A 507 17.01 -67.97 17.63
N ILE A 508 16.05 -68.10 18.55
CA ILE A 508 15.32 -66.97 19.13
C ILE A 508 16.31 -66.08 19.91
N ARG A 509 17.07 -66.66 20.85
CA ARG A 509 18.10 -65.94 21.62
C ARG A 509 19.17 -65.25 20.75
N GLN A 510 19.48 -65.77 19.56
CA GLN A 510 20.37 -65.11 18.59
C GLN A 510 19.69 -63.91 17.92
N ARG A 511 18.41 -64.03 17.54
CA ARG A 511 17.61 -62.91 17.00
C ARG A 511 17.45 -61.82 18.04
N ASP A 512 16.99 -62.15 19.25
CA ASP A 512 16.82 -61.22 20.37
C ASP A 512 18.10 -60.39 20.60
N LYS A 513 19.26 -61.05 20.61
CA LYS A 513 20.58 -60.39 20.73
C LYS A 513 20.90 -59.49 19.54
N SER A 514 20.62 -59.92 18.30
CA SER A 514 20.86 -59.10 17.11
C SER A 514 19.94 -57.88 17.04
N GLU A 515 18.68 -58.01 17.47
CA GLU A 515 17.73 -56.90 17.56
C GLU A 515 18.11 -55.94 18.69
N GLN A 516 18.54 -56.44 19.85
CA GLN A 516 19.07 -55.60 20.94
C GLN A 516 20.33 -54.83 20.52
N LEU A 517 21.25 -55.44 19.77
CA LEU A 517 22.43 -54.76 19.23
C LEU A 517 22.05 -53.72 18.18
N ALA A 518 21.21 -54.07 17.20
CA ALA A 518 20.78 -53.14 16.15
C ALA A 518 19.99 -51.94 16.72
N ASN A 519 19.10 -52.18 17.69
CA ASN A 519 18.38 -51.12 18.39
C ASN A 519 19.33 -50.24 19.22
N ARG A 520 20.34 -50.83 19.88
CA ARG A 520 21.36 -50.05 20.60
C ARG A 520 22.14 -49.17 19.64
N GLU A 521 22.67 -49.71 18.54
CA GLU A 521 23.39 -48.92 17.55
C GLU A 521 22.51 -47.82 16.92
N ALA A 522 21.21 -48.07 16.73
CA ALA A 522 20.28 -47.05 16.24
C ALA A 522 20.12 -45.89 17.25
N MET A 523 20.00 -46.19 18.54
CA MET A 523 19.94 -45.18 19.60
C MET A 523 21.28 -44.45 19.77
N ASP A 524 22.40 -45.17 19.73
CA ASP A 524 23.75 -44.58 19.79
C ASP A 524 23.99 -43.63 18.59
N ARG A 525 23.48 -43.95 17.38
CA ARG A 525 23.51 -43.06 16.20
C ARG A 525 22.62 -41.82 16.36
N LEU A 526 21.36 -41.97 16.78
CA LEU A 526 20.44 -40.85 17.00
C LEU A 526 20.97 -39.88 18.08
N LEU A 527 21.61 -40.41 19.13
CA LEU A 527 22.21 -39.62 20.19
C LEU A 527 23.47 -38.87 19.70
N GLN A 528 24.26 -39.44 18.78
CA GLN A 528 25.36 -38.74 18.12
C GLN A 528 24.85 -37.62 17.19
N GLU A 529 23.77 -37.85 16.45
CA GLU A 529 23.16 -36.87 15.55
C GLU A 529 22.66 -35.65 16.33
N ALA A 530 21.87 -35.87 17.39
CA ALA A 530 21.41 -34.80 18.29
C ALA A 530 22.56 -34.05 18.98
N GLN A 531 23.66 -34.74 19.34
CA GLN A 531 24.86 -34.07 19.88
C GLN A 531 25.57 -33.17 18.86
N ILE A 532 25.55 -33.53 17.58
CA ILE A 532 26.11 -32.69 16.49
C ILE A 532 25.22 -31.46 16.25
N GLU A 533 23.91 -31.61 16.39
CA GLU A 533 22.95 -30.51 16.24
C GLU A 533 23.06 -29.50 17.39
N GLU A 534 23.06 -29.94 18.64
CA GLU A 534 23.31 -29.09 19.82
C GLU A 534 24.67 -28.36 19.72
N GLN A 535 25.74 -29.02 19.25
CA GLN A 535 27.04 -28.37 19.04
C GLN A 535 27.01 -27.29 17.95
N ARG A 536 26.22 -27.47 16.88
CA ARG A 536 26.02 -26.45 15.84
C ARG A 536 25.22 -25.28 16.39
N LEU A 537 24.14 -25.55 17.12
CA LEU A 537 23.35 -24.51 17.79
C LEU A 537 24.20 -23.70 18.77
N GLN A 538 24.96 -24.38 19.66
CA GLN A 538 25.88 -23.73 20.59
C GLN A 538 26.91 -22.85 19.87
N THR A 539 27.39 -23.29 18.70
CA THR A 539 28.31 -22.52 17.85
C THR A 539 27.64 -21.26 17.31
N LEU A 540 26.43 -21.37 16.73
CA LEU A 540 25.66 -20.23 16.21
C LEU A 540 25.31 -19.22 17.31
N ILE A 541 24.84 -19.68 18.47
CA ILE A 541 24.54 -18.82 19.63
C ILE A 541 25.80 -18.12 20.16
N SER A 542 26.96 -18.77 20.11
CA SER A 542 28.24 -18.15 20.45
C SER A 542 28.68 -17.11 19.43
N GLN A 543 28.45 -17.36 18.13
CA GLN A 543 28.66 -16.39 17.06
C GLN A 543 27.77 -15.16 17.24
N VAL A 544 26.45 -15.33 17.48
CA VAL A 544 25.53 -14.22 17.76
C VAL A 544 26.01 -13.36 18.93
N ARG A 545 26.48 -13.98 20.04
CA ARG A 545 27.04 -13.23 21.18
C ARG A 545 28.26 -12.39 20.79
N GLY A 546 29.19 -12.95 20.02
CA GLY A 546 30.37 -12.22 19.53
C GLY A 546 30.03 -11.11 18.53
N LEU A 547 29.00 -11.30 17.71
CA LEU A 547 28.49 -10.29 16.77
C LEU A 547 27.83 -9.12 17.51
N LEU A 548 26.99 -9.39 18.51
CA LEU A 548 26.39 -8.34 19.34
C LEU A 548 27.42 -7.60 20.19
N ASP A 549 28.52 -8.25 20.58
CA ASP A 549 29.63 -7.58 21.27
C ASP A 549 30.43 -6.67 20.31
N ARG A 550 30.76 -7.11 19.09
CA ARG A 550 31.31 -6.23 18.04
C ARG A 550 30.42 -5.01 17.81
N ALA A 551 29.12 -5.24 17.64
CA ALA A 551 28.15 -4.20 17.32
C ALA A 551 28.03 -3.12 18.42
N ARG A 552 28.13 -3.53 19.70
CA ARG A 552 28.20 -2.59 20.85
C ARG A 552 29.46 -1.74 20.88
N HIS A 553 30.55 -2.19 20.26
CA HIS A 553 31.81 -1.45 20.15
C HIS A 553 31.89 -0.59 18.86
N GLY A 554 30.77 -0.41 18.14
CA GLY A 554 30.64 0.51 17.00
C GLY A 554 30.56 -0.16 15.62
N ASP A 555 30.63 -1.48 15.55
CA ASP A 555 30.50 -2.25 14.30
C ASP A 555 29.03 -2.45 13.90
N ILE A 556 28.35 -1.36 13.52
CA ILE A 556 26.88 -1.34 13.32
C ILE A 556 26.36 -2.48 12.40
N PRO A 557 27.01 -2.85 11.27
CA PRO A 557 26.57 -3.97 10.43
C PRO A 557 26.52 -5.32 11.17
N ALA A 558 27.31 -5.51 12.23
CA ALA A 558 27.32 -6.75 13.00
C ALA A 558 26.00 -7.02 13.76
N TYR A 559 25.10 -6.03 13.92
CA TYR A 559 23.73 -6.28 14.37
C TYR A 559 22.91 -7.07 13.33
N GLU A 560 23.08 -6.79 12.04
CA GLU A 560 22.37 -7.48 10.97
C GLU A 560 22.97 -8.86 10.72
N GLU A 561 24.30 -9.00 10.79
CA GLU A 561 24.98 -10.30 10.83
C GLU A 561 24.49 -11.16 12.01
N ALA A 562 24.30 -10.55 13.20
CA ALA A 562 23.79 -11.24 14.38
C ALA A 562 22.36 -11.75 14.18
N GLU A 563 21.50 -10.95 13.54
CA GLU A 563 20.12 -11.33 13.26
C GLU A 563 20.05 -12.49 12.26
N ILE A 564 20.85 -12.46 11.19
CA ILE A 564 20.93 -13.56 10.21
C ILE A 564 21.41 -14.86 10.87
N ALA A 565 22.45 -14.79 11.71
CA ALA A 565 22.95 -15.94 12.46
C ALA A 565 21.93 -16.47 13.48
N ALA A 566 21.17 -15.60 14.13
CA ALA A 566 20.12 -15.98 15.07
C ALA A 566 18.90 -16.60 14.38
N ARG A 567 18.47 -16.07 13.23
CA ARG A 567 17.40 -16.67 12.42
C ARG A 567 17.81 -18.05 11.91
N THR A 568 19.05 -18.20 11.43
CA THR A 568 19.62 -19.51 11.05
C THR A 568 19.57 -20.53 12.19
N ALA A 569 19.82 -20.10 13.44
CA ALA A 569 19.70 -20.96 14.62
C ALA A 569 18.24 -21.36 14.95
N LEU A 570 17.28 -20.47 14.69
CA LEU A 570 15.85 -20.72 14.91
C LEU A 570 15.22 -21.60 13.82
N ASP A 571 15.67 -21.45 12.57
CA ASP A 571 15.27 -22.30 11.45
C ASP A 571 15.83 -23.73 11.59
N MET A 572 16.98 -23.88 12.27
CA MET A 572 17.56 -25.18 12.62
C MET A 572 16.80 -25.90 13.74
N GLU A 573 16.39 -25.19 14.80
CA GLU A 573 15.53 -25.74 15.87
C GLU A 573 14.29 -24.87 16.13
N PRO A 574 13.21 -25.07 15.34
CA PRO A 574 11.96 -24.32 15.52
C PRO A 574 11.36 -24.51 16.92
N GLY A 575 11.19 -23.41 17.65
CA GLY A 575 10.67 -23.40 19.01
C GLY A 575 11.74 -23.50 20.11
N ASN A 576 13.04 -23.59 19.77
CA ASN A 576 14.10 -23.48 20.77
C ASN A 576 14.09 -22.07 21.39
N GLY A 577 13.91 -22.00 22.72
CA GLY A 577 13.80 -20.73 23.45
C GLY A 577 15.08 -19.88 23.40
N THR A 578 16.26 -20.50 23.29
CA THR A 578 17.55 -19.80 23.20
C THR A 578 17.74 -19.17 21.83
N ALA A 579 17.39 -19.88 20.75
CA ALA A 579 17.39 -19.33 19.39
C ALA A 579 16.35 -18.21 19.22
N SER A 580 15.14 -18.42 19.76
CA SER A 580 14.07 -17.40 19.76
C SER A 580 14.50 -16.13 20.50
N ALA A 581 15.11 -16.26 21.68
CA ALA A 581 15.64 -15.12 22.44
C ALA A 581 16.83 -14.45 21.73
N ALA A 582 17.66 -15.20 21.01
CA ALA A 582 18.76 -14.64 20.22
C ALA A 582 18.24 -13.71 19.11
N VAL A 583 17.22 -14.14 18.35
CA VAL A 583 16.60 -13.32 17.27
C VAL A 583 16.03 -12.03 17.85
N VAL A 584 15.22 -12.12 18.91
CA VAL A 584 14.63 -10.95 19.57
C VAL A 584 15.70 -10.00 20.09
N MET A 585 16.79 -10.53 20.67
CA MET A 585 17.88 -9.71 21.19
C MET A 585 18.67 -9.00 20.08
N SER A 586 18.96 -9.66 18.96
CA SER A 586 19.65 -9.05 17.81
C SER A 586 18.79 -7.99 17.12
N GLU A 587 17.54 -8.32 16.83
CA GLU A 587 16.61 -7.42 16.15
C GLU A 587 16.35 -6.18 17.01
N ALA A 588 16.01 -6.35 18.30
CA ALA A 588 15.78 -5.22 19.20
C ALA A 588 17.03 -4.35 19.41
N SER A 589 18.23 -4.93 19.51
CA SER A 589 19.46 -4.16 19.66
C SER A 589 19.81 -3.36 18.41
N GLY A 590 19.65 -3.96 17.21
CA GLY A 590 19.89 -3.30 15.93
C GLY A 590 18.90 -2.16 15.67
N GLN A 591 17.61 -2.38 15.91
CA GLN A 591 16.58 -1.33 15.76
C GLN A 591 16.76 -0.19 16.78
N LEU A 592 17.16 -0.50 18.02
CA LEU A 592 17.48 0.52 19.03
C LEU A 592 18.70 1.36 18.62
N SER A 593 19.74 0.75 18.07
CA SER A 593 20.91 1.45 17.53
C SER A 593 20.53 2.42 16.41
N LYS A 594 19.73 1.95 15.43
CA LYS A 594 19.22 2.76 14.31
C LYS A 594 18.34 3.91 14.79
N ALA A 595 17.51 3.68 15.82
CA ALA A 595 16.68 4.73 16.42
C ALA A 595 17.52 5.83 17.09
N TYR A 596 18.57 5.47 17.84
CA TYR A 596 19.48 6.47 18.42
C TYR A 596 20.27 7.23 17.35
N GLU A 597 20.74 6.56 16.30
CA GLU A 597 21.43 7.21 15.18
C GLU A 597 20.53 8.25 14.48
N LEU A 598 19.27 7.91 14.22
CA LEU A 598 18.29 8.84 13.65
C LEU A 598 17.93 10.00 14.59
N VAL A 599 17.93 9.80 15.91
CA VAL A 599 17.72 10.87 16.89
C VAL A 599 18.92 11.83 16.94
N ASN A 600 20.14 11.29 16.93
CA ASN A 600 21.37 12.09 16.91
C ASN A 600 21.49 12.89 15.60
N LEU A 601 21.33 12.22 14.44
CA LEU A 601 21.32 12.88 13.13
C LEU A 601 20.23 13.96 13.03
N ARG A 602 19.05 13.73 13.62
CA ARG A 602 18.00 14.75 13.71
C ARG A 602 18.43 15.95 14.55
N ALA A 603 19.09 15.74 15.68
CA ALA A 603 19.63 16.82 16.51
C ALA A 603 20.72 17.62 15.78
N ASP A 604 21.66 16.93 15.11
CA ASP A 604 22.71 17.56 14.33
C ASP A 604 22.15 18.41 13.18
N ARG A 605 21.22 17.86 12.38
CA ARG A 605 20.56 18.60 11.30
C ARG A 605 19.67 19.74 11.80
N PHE A 606 19.05 19.60 12.97
CA PHE A 606 18.31 20.70 13.60
C PHE A 606 19.25 21.84 14.02
N LEU A 607 20.43 21.54 14.57
CA LEU A 607 21.45 22.52 14.90
C LEU A 607 22.06 23.17 13.65
N GLU A 608 22.31 22.41 12.57
CA GLU A 608 22.71 22.98 11.27
C GLU A 608 21.67 23.95 10.70
N VAL A 609 20.38 23.60 10.76
CA VAL A 609 19.29 24.47 10.28
C VAL A 609 19.18 25.73 11.15
N LEU A 610 19.28 25.62 12.48
CA LEU A 610 19.34 26.79 13.35
C LEU A 610 20.57 27.67 13.06
N TYR A 611 21.73 27.06 12.79
CA TYR A 611 22.92 27.80 12.37
C TYR A 611 22.71 28.55 11.04
N GLN A 612 22.02 27.97 10.06
CA GLN A 612 21.65 28.68 8.82
C GLN A 612 20.64 29.81 9.08
N VAL A 613 19.70 29.64 10.00
CA VAL A 613 18.76 30.69 10.42
C VAL A 613 19.52 31.84 11.09
N GLU A 614 20.41 31.58 12.06
CA GLU A 614 21.26 32.61 12.68
C GLU A 614 22.17 33.29 11.64
N LEU A 615 22.77 32.53 10.72
CA LEU A 615 23.59 33.06 9.63
C LEU A 615 22.80 34.01 8.71
N SER A 616 21.52 33.73 8.46
CA SER A 616 20.62 34.62 7.71
C SER A 616 20.18 35.87 8.49
N HIS A 617 20.26 35.85 9.83
CA HIS A 617 20.06 37.02 10.68
C HIS A 617 21.29 37.92 10.79
N VAL A 618 22.48 37.47 10.35
CA VAL A 618 23.67 38.33 10.26
C VAL A 618 23.48 39.33 9.12
N PRO A 619 23.33 40.64 9.39
CA PRO A 619 23.15 41.62 8.34
C PRO A 619 24.45 41.76 7.55
N PHE A 620 24.42 41.48 6.25
CA PHE A 620 25.52 41.83 5.37
C PHE A 620 25.60 43.36 5.22
N PRO A 621 26.81 43.95 5.26
CA PRO A 621 26.97 45.39 5.04
C PRO A 621 26.64 45.72 3.58
N ASP A 622 25.90 46.81 3.37
CA ASP A 622 25.47 47.28 2.04
C ASP A 622 26.64 47.83 1.19
N GLU A 623 27.79 48.08 1.84
CA GLU A 623 29.09 48.29 1.20
C GLU A 623 29.99 47.04 1.41
N PRO A 624 30.40 46.30 0.37
CA PRO A 624 30.10 46.49 -1.05
C PRO A 624 28.73 45.90 -1.47
N PRO A 625 28.04 46.51 -2.46
CA PRO A 625 26.70 46.11 -2.86
C PRO A 625 26.67 44.73 -3.52
N ILE A 626 25.64 43.93 -3.16
CA ILE A 626 25.21 42.65 -3.75
C ILE A 626 26.38 41.78 -4.25
N GLN A 627 26.97 40.98 -3.35
CA GLN A 627 27.96 39.97 -3.73
C GLN A 627 27.31 38.84 -4.53
N TYR A 628 27.33 38.96 -5.85
CA TYR A 628 26.98 37.86 -6.75
C TYR A 628 27.90 36.65 -6.51
N PRO A 629 27.40 35.41 -6.67
CA PRO A 629 28.24 34.22 -6.68
C PRO A 629 29.39 34.34 -7.69
N PRO A 630 30.56 33.71 -7.45
CA PRO A 630 31.69 33.76 -8.38
C PRO A 630 31.32 33.18 -9.75
N ALA A 631 32.02 33.61 -10.79
CA ALA A 631 31.68 33.29 -12.19
C ALA A 631 31.55 31.78 -12.49
N ASP A 632 32.20 30.92 -11.72
CA ASP A 632 32.09 29.46 -11.87
C ASP A 632 30.74 28.91 -11.38
N VAL A 633 30.11 29.54 -10.38
CA VAL A 633 28.72 29.21 -9.99
C VAL A 633 27.76 29.60 -11.12
N TRP A 634 27.96 30.77 -11.73
CA TRP A 634 27.17 31.19 -12.89
C TRP A 634 27.34 30.24 -14.08
N ARG A 635 28.57 29.81 -14.38
CA ARG A 635 28.85 28.79 -15.42
C ARG A 635 28.15 27.46 -15.12
N LEU A 636 28.15 27.01 -13.86
CA LEU A 636 27.45 25.80 -13.44
C LEU A 636 25.94 25.93 -13.56
N LEU A 637 25.36 27.08 -13.20
CA LEU A 637 23.93 27.38 -13.38
C LEU A 637 23.55 27.45 -14.86
N THR A 638 24.35 28.09 -15.71
CA THR A 638 24.14 28.11 -17.17
C THR A 638 24.16 26.69 -17.75
N ARG A 639 25.18 25.87 -17.42
CA ARG A 639 25.25 24.47 -17.85
C ARG A 639 24.10 23.61 -17.30
N SER A 640 23.65 23.90 -16.08
CA SER A 640 22.45 23.25 -15.51
C SER A 640 21.18 23.60 -16.27
N ARG A 641 21.12 24.78 -16.92
CA ARG A 641 19.98 25.24 -17.72
C ARG A 641 20.02 24.79 -19.18
N GLU A 642 21.18 24.39 -19.72
CA GLU A 642 21.28 23.80 -21.07
C GLU A 642 20.33 22.60 -21.26
N LYS A 643 20.13 21.77 -20.23
CA LYS A 643 19.17 20.64 -20.25
C LYS A 643 17.68 21.03 -20.18
N HIS A 644 17.39 22.31 -19.94
CA HIS A 644 16.05 22.92 -19.91
C HIS A 644 15.87 23.95 -21.04
N GLN A 645 16.84 24.07 -21.96
CA GLN A 645 16.73 24.97 -23.09
C GLN A 645 15.57 24.52 -24.00
N SER A 646 14.72 25.47 -24.37
CA SER A 646 13.36 25.26 -24.90
C SER A 646 13.23 24.11 -25.90
N VAL A 647 12.52 23.06 -25.52
CA VAL A 647 12.12 21.97 -26.43
C VAL A 647 10.92 22.43 -27.25
N SER A 648 11.09 22.57 -28.57
CA SER A 648 9.98 22.70 -29.51
C SER A 648 9.08 21.47 -29.43
N LEU A 649 7.75 21.66 -29.41
CA LEU A 649 6.80 20.53 -29.43
C LEU A 649 6.84 19.74 -30.76
N ARG A 650 7.28 20.38 -31.84
CA ARG A 650 7.60 19.74 -33.11
C ARG A 650 8.94 19.02 -33.00
N SER A 651 8.98 17.74 -33.35
CA SER A 651 10.23 16.99 -33.52
C SER A 651 10.98 17.48 -34.76
N GLU A 652 11.79 18.52 -34.56
CA GLU A 652 12.71 19.06 -35.57
C GLU A 652 13.61 17.95 -36.11
N ARG A 653 13.65 17.81 -37.44
CA ARG A 653 14.47 16.77 -38.07
C ARG A 653 15.95 17.20 -38.04
N PRO A 654 16.92 16.26 -38.03
CA PRO A 654 18.34 16.62 -38.00
C PRO A 654 18.80 17.59 -39.10
N VAL A 655 18.15 17.55 -40.27
CA VAL A 655 18.40 18.49 -41.38
C VAL A 655 17.86 19.89 -41.07
N GLU A 656 16.66 20.00 -40.48
CA GLU A 656 16.04 21.29 -40.15
C GLU A 656 16.83 22.00 -39.02
N LEU A 657 17.26 21.25 -38.01
CA LEU A 657 18.11 21.75 -36.93
C LEU A 657 19.52 22.13 -37.42
N TRP A 658 20.05 21.46 -38.44
CA TRP A 658 21.28 21.88 -39.12
C TRP A 658 21.09 23.16 -39.94
N LEU A 659 19.96 23.31 -40.67
CA LEU A 659 19.64 24.54 -41.40
C LEU A 659 19.52 25.75 -40.46
N GLU A 660 18.90 25.60 -39.28
CA GLU A 660 18.88 26.67 -38.26
C GLU A 660 20.30 27.06 -37.79
N GLN A 661 21.21 26.10 -37.62
CA GLN A 661 22.60 26.37 -37.25
C GLN A 661 23.38 27.08 -38.37
N MET A 662 23.15 26.71 -39.64
CA MET A 662 23.83 27.37 -40.77
C MET A 662 23.37 28.82 -40.96
N LEU A 663 22.13 29.16 -40.62
CA LEU A 663 21.64 30.55 -40.64
C LEU A 663 22.45 31.48 -39.72
N ASP A 664 23.00 30.98 -38.61
CA ASP A 664 23.78 31.81 -37.68
C ASP A 664 25.29 31.81 -37.95
N MET A 665 25.77 30.98 -38.89
CA MET A 665 27.16 30.95 -39.35
C MET A 665 27.51 32.16 -40.24
N PRO A 666 28.76 32.67 -40.19
CA PRO A 666 29.21 33.75 -41.07
C PRO A 666 29.44 33.27 -42.50
N ILE A 667 29.15 34.15 -43.46
CA ILE A 667 29.41 33.96 -44.89
C ILE A 667 30.55 34.89 -45.36
N ASP A 668 31.22 34.54 -46.48
CA ASP A 668 32.34 35.30 -47.06
C ASP A 668 32.19 35.38 -48.59
N LEU A 669 31.08 35.97 -49.05
CA LEU A 669 30.75 36.18 -50.47
C LEU A 669 30.65 37.68 -50.81
N GLU A 670 30.93 38.01 -52.07
CA GLU A 670 30.78 39.34 -52.67
C GLU A 670 30.05 39.20 -54.00
N HIS A 671 28.91 39.90 -54.17
CA HIS A 671 28.16 39.90 -55.42
C HIS A 671 28.06 41.32 -56.00
N PRO A 672 28.40 41.53 -57.29
CA PRO A 672 28.29 42.84 -57.92
C PRO A 672 26.82 43.24 -58.15
N ALA A 673 26.58 44.55 -58.31
CA ALA A 673 25.26 45.06 -58.69
C ALA A 673 24.72 44.40 -59.96
N ASN A 674 23.40 44.19 -60.00
CA ASN A 674 22.64 43.54 -61.06
C ASN A 674 22.95 42.04 -61.23
N THR A 675 23.39 41.36 -60.16
CA THR A 675 23.40 39.88 -60.12
C THR A 675 21.95 39.38 -59.91
N PRO A 676 21.48 38.36 -60.66
CA PRO A 676 20.20 37.69 -60.41
C PRO A 676 20.09 37.08 -59.02
N LEU A 677 18.89 37.05 -58.45
CA LEU A 677 18.64 36.44 -57.15
C LEU A 677 18.87 34.92 -57.13
N GLU A 678 18.57 34.23 -58.24
CA GLU A 678 18.86 32.81 -58.45
C GLU A 678 20.36 32.47 -58.30
N ASP A 679 21.25 33.26 -58.90
CA ASP A 679 22.71 33.05 -58.81
C ASP A 679 23.19 33.21 -57.36
N ILE A 680 22.74 34.28 -56.67
CA ILE A 680 23.10 34.55 -55.26
C ILE A 680 22.64 33.41 -54.34
N MET A 681 21.43 32.90 -54.52
CA MET A 681 20.92 31.77 -53.72
C MET A 681 21.67 30.47 -54.03
N THR A 682 22.05 30.25 -55.30
CA THR A 682 22.84 29.08 -55.73
C THR A 682 24.25 29.10 -55.13
N ASP A 683 24.91 30.25 -55.08
CA ASP A 683 26.21 30.40 -54.42
C ASP A 683 26.12 30.12 -52.90
N ILE A 684 25.04 30.55 -52.25
CA ILE A 684 24.75 30.26 -50.83
C ILE A 684 24.52 28.75 -50.62
N GLU A 685 23.71 28.09 -51.46
CA GLU A 685 23.48 26.64 -51.40
C GLU A 685 24.79 25.86 -51.48
N ASN A 686 25.64 26.20 -52.46
CA ASN A 686 26.93 25.53 -52.69
C ASN A 686 27.86 25.73 -51.49
N TYR A 687 28.04 26.97 -51.02
CA TYR A 687 28.94 27.30 -49.91
C TYR A 687 28.61 26.51 -48.62
N PHE A 688 27.34 26.41 -48.24
CA PHE A 688 26.94 25.67 -47.05
C PHE A 688 26.85 24.15 -47.27
N THR A 689 26.62 23.69 -48.50
CA THR A 689 26.65 22.26 -48.85
C THR A 689 28.07 21.68 -48.84
N GLU A 690 29.10 22.46 -49.20
CA GLU A 690 30.50 22.01 -49.05
C GLU A 690 30.98 21.99 -47.57
N LEU A 691 30.36 22.79 -46.70
CA LEU A 691 30.69 22.86 -45.27
C LEU A 691 29.93 21.85 -44.38
N GLY A 692 28.81 21.30 -44.85
CA GLY A 692 27.86 20.54 -44.04
C GLY A 692 27.81 19.02 -44.29
N PRO A 693 27.19 18.25 -43.37
CA PRO A 693 26.84 16.84 -43.59
C PRO A 693 25.54 16.65 -44.40
N TYR A 694 24.85 17.74 -44.73
CA TYR A 694 23.58 17.77 -45.47
C TYR A 694 23.66 18.83 -46.57
N THR A 695 22.81 18.73 -47.59
CA THR A 695 22.67 19.73 -48.65
C THR A 695 21.76 20.85 -48.20
N MET A 696 22.22 22.11 -48.30
CA MET A 696 21.33 23.26 -48.18
C MET A 696 20.55 23.40 -49.48
N ARG A 697 19.23 23.57 -49.38
CA ARG A 697 18.38 23.83 -50.54
C ARG A 697 17.38 24.94 -50.23
N ILE A 698 17.34 25.92 -51.12
CA ILE A 698 16.51 27.12 -51.08
C ILE A 698 15.47 26.96 -52.18
N MET A 699 14.20 27.20 -51.85
CA MET A 699 13.10 27.17 -52.83
C MET A 699 12.22 28.40 -52.67
N LEU A 700 11.56 28.78 -53.75
CA LEU A 700 10.45 29.72 -53.72
C LEU A 700 9.21 29.03 -53.12
N ASP A 701 8.46 29.72 -52.27
CA ASP A 701 7.22 29.20 -51.70
C ASP A 701 6.06 29.30 -52.70
N GLU A 702 5.88 28.26 -53.53
CA GLU A 702 4.76 28.15 -54.47
C GLU A 702 3.38 28.11 -53.79
N THR A 703 3.30 27.99 -52.45
CA THR A 703 2.03 27.98 -51.70
C THR A 703 1.62 29.36 -51.19
N ASP A 704 2.52 30.34 -51.23
CA ASP A 704 2.24 31.74 -50.90
C ASP A 704 1.45 32.42 -52.04
N PRO A 705 0.35 33.14 -51.75
CA PRO A 705 -0.57 33.65 -52.77
C PRO A 705 -0.05 34.86 -53.55
N ASP A 706 0.93 35.61 -53.02
CA ASP A 706 1.59 36.68 -53.75
C ASP A 706 2.67 36.09 -54.67
N ILE A 707 3.46 35.16 -54.14
CA ILE A 707 4.65 34.61 -54.79
C ILE A 707 4.29 33.57 -55.88
N GLY A 708 3.31 32.70 -55.63
CA GLY A 708 2.86 31.66 -56.56
C GLY A 708 2.24 32.19 -57.87
N THR A 709 2.14 33.52 -58.03
CA THR A 709 1.71 34.17 -59.28
C THR A 709 2.83 34.36 -60.31
N ASP A 710 4.10 34.34 -59.90
CA ASP A 710 5.27 34.40 -60.79
C ASP A 710 6.33 33.32 -60.48
N PRO A 711 6.25 32.14 -61.13
CA PRO A 711 7.25 31.08 -60.99
C PRO A 711 8.67 31.45 -61.46
N LEU A 712 8.87 32.61 -62.10
CA LEU A 712 10.17 33.12 -62.55
C LEU A 712 10.70 34.26 -61.67
N PHE A 713 10.10 34.50 -60.49
CA PHE A 713 10.48 35.59 -59.58
C PHE A 713 11.98 35.59 -59.22
N LEU A 714 12.57 34.41 -58.93
CA LEU A 714 13.99 34.27 -58.60
C LEU A 714 14.91 34.56 -59.81
N THR A 715 14.46 34.22 -61.02
CA THR A 715 15.26 34.36 -62.26
C THR A 715 15.14 35.74 -62.89
N THR A 716 14.07 36.48 -62.54
CA THR A 716 13.70 37.77 -63.14
C THR A 716 14.13 38.97 -62.28
N THR A 717 14.40 38.75 -60.99
CA THR A 717 14.73 39.83 -60.05
C THR A 717 16.25 39.95 -59.86
N GLU A 718 16.83 41.03 -60.39
CA GLU A 718 18.24 41.43 -60.18
C GLU A 718 18.38 42.30 -58.92
N VAL A 719 19.48 42.16 -58.17
CA VAL A 719 19.72 43.02 -56.99
C VAL A 719 20.37 44.36 -57.40
N PRO A 720 19.74 45.54 -57.22
CA PRO A 720 20.18 46.80 -57.87
C PRO A 720 21.46 47.46 -57.32
N SER A 721 22.19 46.81 -56.40
CA SER A 721 23.37 47.41 -55.74
C SER A 721 24.29 46.35 -55.15
N ASP A 722 25.61 46.61 -55.20
CA ASP A 722 26.66 45.71 -54.72
C ASP A 722 26.39 45.20 -53.29
N ILE A 723 26.62 43.90 -53.07
CA ILE A 723 26.41 43.25 -51.78
C ILE A 723 27.74 42.68 -51.26
N ASP A 724 28.30 43.37 -50.28
CA ASP A 724 29.34 42.85 -49.40
C ASP A 724 28.65 42.07 -48.27
N LEU A 725 28.88 40.75 -48.21
CA LEU A 725 28.34 39.86 -47.19
C LEU A 725 29.41 39.36 -46.22
N LYS A 726 30.61 39.94 -46.23
CA LYS A 726 31.78 39.37 -45.54
C LYS A 726 31.68 39.45 -44.02
N GLY A 727 31.70 38.27 -43.38
CA GLY A 727 31.74 38.13 -41.93
C GLY A 727 30.42 38.41 -41.21
N ILE A 728 29.31 38.65 -41.92
CA ILE A 728 27.97 38.69 -41.33
C ILE A 728 27.32 37.30 -41.36
N SER A 729 26.43 37.02 -40.41
CA SER A 729 25.69 35.74 -40.39
C SER A 729 24.74 35.62 -41.58
N LEU A 730 24.56 34.41 -42.10
CA LEU A 730 23.67 34.12 -43.23
C LEU A 730 22.25 34.69 -43.03
N ARG A 731 21.70 34.61 -41.81
CA ARG A 731 20.40 35.20 -41.42
C ARG A 731 20.33 36.71 -41.66
N ASN A 732 21.42 37.43 -41.43
CA ASN A 732 21.50 38.86 -41.71
C ASN A 732 21.80 39.16 -43.19
N ALA A 733 22.62 38.33 -43.85
CA ALA A 733 22.89 38.41 -45.29
C ALA A 733 21.59 38.32 -46.10
N LEU A 734 20.80 37.27 -45.86
CA LEU A 734 19.50 37.04 -46.51
C LEU A 734 18.53 38.21 -46.27
N LYS A 735 18.46 38.72 -45.04
CA LYS A 735 17.64 39.89 -44.70
C LYS A 735 18.07 41.16 -45.47
N LEU A 736 19.36 41.37 -45.68
CA LEU A 736 19.89 42.50 -46.46
C LEU A 736 19.67 42.31 -47.97
N ILE A 737 19.73 41.09 -48.48
CA ILE A 737 19.37 40.75 -49.86
C ILE A 737 17.88 41.06 -50.10
N PHE A 738 16.98 40.50 -49.28
CA PHE A 738 15.55 40.70 -49.40
C PHE A 738 15.12 42.18 -49.28
N ALA A 739 15.75 42.94 -48.39
CA ALA A 739 15.52 44.39 -48.24
C ALA A 739 15.98 45.24 -49.45
N LYS A 740 16.72 44.66 -50.41
CA LYS A 740 17.09 45.29 -51.69
C LYS A 740 16.27 44.78 -52.89
N VAL A 741 15.51 43.70 -52.71
CA VAL A 741 14.83 42.95 -53.78
C VAL A 741 13.38 43.39 -53.97
N LYS A 742 12.67 43.74 -52.90
CA LYS A 742 11.25 44.14 -52.94
C LYS A 742 11.03 45.47 -52.19
N ASP A 743 10.72 46.53 -52.93
CA ASP A 743 10.29 47.81 -52.37
C ASP A 743 8.84 47.69 -51.83
N GLN A 744 8.73 47.53 -50.51
CA GLN A 744 7.50 47.54 -49.68
C GLN A 744 6.64 46.24 -49.63
N ASP A 745 5.67 46.27 -48.72
CA ASP A 745 5.06 45.13 -48.05
C ASP A 745 4.24 44.17 -48.94
N PRO A 746 4.10 42.89 -48.55
CA PRO A 746 4.82 42.24 -47.45
C PRO A 746 6.27 41.92 -47.83
N GLY A 747 7.20 42.08 -46.88
CA GLY A 747 8.62 41.77 -47.11
C GLY A 747 8.88 40.29 -47.38
N LEU A 748 10.02 39.96 -48.00
CA LEU A 748 10.45 38.56 -48.12
C LEU A 748 11.18 38.10 -46.84
N THR A 749 10.93 36.86 -46.45
CA THR A 749 11.55 36.19 -45.31
C THR A 749 11.78 34.71 -45.63
N ILE A 750 12.35 33.96 -44.69
CA ILE A 750 12.64 32.54 -44.83
C ILE A 750 11.98 31.70 -43.73
N MET A 751 11.47 30.53 -44.13
CA MET A 751 10.89 29.51 -43.27
C MET A 751 11.58 28.15 -43.52
N ILE A 752 11.87 27.38 -42.47
CA ILE A 752 12.41 26.02 -42.62
C ILE A 752 11.26 25.01 -42.44
N LYS A 753 10.92 24.32 -43.54
CA LYS A 753 9.77 23.41 -43.61
C LYS A 753 10.08 22.28 -44.61
N ASN A 754 9.79 21.05 -44.23
CA ASN A 754 10.02 19.85 -45.06
C ASN A 754 11.49 19.66 -45.46
N GLU A 755 12.44 19.94 -44.56
CA GLU A 755 13.90 19.84 -44.80
C GLU A 755 14.45 20.82 -45.86
N VAL A 756 13.66 21.83 -46.25
CA VAL A 756 14.01 22.86 -47.25
C VAL A 756 13.87 24.26 -46.64
N MET A 757 14.67 25.20 -47.14
CA MET A 757 14.59 26.63 -46.82
C MET A 757 13.66 27.33 -47.82
N LEU A 758 12.43 27.66 -47.41
CA LEU A 758 11.43 28.33 -48.25
C LEU A 758 11.56 29.85 -48.15
N VAL A 759 11.68 30.53 -49.30
CA VAL A 759 11.57 31.99 -49.44
C VAL A 759 10.09 32.34 -49.63
N THR A 760 9.53 33.05 -48.66
CA THR A 760 8.08 33.27 -48.51
C THR A 760 7.82 34.72 -48.03
N THR A 761 6.58 35.22 -48.04
CA THR A 761 6.29 36.57 -47.51
C THR A 761 6.28 36.59 -45.98
N THR A 762 6.48 37.78 -45.38
CA THR A 762 6.32 37.99 -43.93
C THR A 762 4.93 37.59 -43.43
N ASP A 763 3.91 37.69 -44.26
CA ASP A 763 2.53 37.55 -43.84
C ASP A 763 2.14 36.07 -43.87
N THR A 764 2.56 35.32 -44.90
CA THR A 764 2.50 33.85 -44.92
C THR A 764 3.36 33.24 -43.80
N ALA A 765 4.52 33.81 -43.49
CA ALA A 765 5.38 33.32 -42.42
C ALA A 765 4.83 33.54 -41.00
N ASN A 766 4.04 34.60 -40.80
CA ASN A 766 3.41 34.92 -39.50
C ASN A 766 1.97 34.38 -39.38
N SER A 767 1.47 33.63 -40.37
CA SER A 767 0.12 33.06 -40.33
C SER A 767 -0.03 31.99 -39.24
N GLU A 768 -1.24 31.84 -38.69
CA GLU A 768 -1.52 30.93 -37.57
C GLU A 768 -1.17 29.46 -37.89
N GLU A 769 -1.20 29.05 -39.17
CA GLU A 769 -0.81 27.71 -39.63
C GLU A 769 0.71 27.45 -39.60
N ASN A 770 1.53 28.51 -39.54
CA ASN A 770 2.99 28.44 -39.61
C ASN A 770 3.70 28.82 -38.29
N LEU A 771 2.97 29.37 -37.30
CA LEU A 771 3.52 29.69 -35.98
C LEU A 771 3.95 28.43 -35.21
N ILE A 772 5.12 28.49 -34.56
CA ILE A 772 5.69 27.36 -33.79
C ILE A 772 5.61 27.66 -32.29
N THR A 773 4.83 26.86 -31.56
CA THR A 773 4.75 26.92 -30.09
C THR A 773 6.06 26.47 -29.44
N ARG A 774 6.87 27.42 -28.98
CA ARG A 774 8.07 27.17 -28.18
C ARG A 774 7.74 27.22 -26.69
N ILE A 775 8.07 26.15 -25.96
CA ILE A 775 7.88 26.07 -24.51
C ILE A 775 9.15 26.56 -23.80
N TYR A 776 9.00 27.48 -22.86
CA TYR A 776 10.05 27.83 -21.90
C TYR A 776 9.79 27.07 -20.60
N ASP A 777 10.71 26.18 -20.23
CA ASP A 777 10.64 25.50 -18.94
C ASP A 777 11.02 26.48 -17.81
N VAL A 778 10.03 26.83 -16.99
CA VAL A 778 10.18 27.76 -15.86
C VAL A 778 10.32 27.05 -14.51
N ALA A 779 10.54 25.74 -14.46
CA ALA A 779 10.66 24.98 -13.21
C ALA A 779 11.73 25.52 -12.25
N ASP A 780 12.82 26.09 -12.78
CA ASP A 780 13.91 26.73 -12.01
C ASP A 780 13.51 28.07 -11.35
N LEU A 781 12.37 28.65 -11.73
CA LEU A 781 11.78 29.85 -11.11
C LEU A 781 10.69 29.51 -10.08
N VAL A 782 10.18 28.27 -10.07
CA VAL A 782 9.14 27.82 -9.12
C VAL A 782 9.79 27.44 -7.80
N VAL A 783 10.17 28.46 -7.01
CA VAL A 783 10.46 28.26 -5.59
C VAL A 783 9.16 27.82 -4.92
N ILE A 784 9.05 26.53 -4.59
CA ILE A 784 7.97 26.01 -3.77
C ILE A 784 8.14 26.59 -2.36
N THR A 785 7.51 27.74 -2.12
CA THR A 785 7.36 28.31 -0.78
C THR A 785 6.48 27.35 0.02
N GLN A 786 7.10 26.41 0.74
CA GLN A 786 6.38 25.59 1.69
C GLN A 786 5.64 26.53 2.65
N PRO A 787 4.30 26.43 2.78
CA PRO A 787 3.55 27.32 3.64
C PRO A 787 4.00 27.10 5.08
N MET A 788 4.79 28.06 5.59
CA MET A 788 5.38 27.99 6.92
C MET A 788 4.25 27.86 7.94
N GLN A 789 4.16 26.69 8.58
CA GLN A 789 2.97 26.27 9.32
C GLN A 789 2.81 27.10 10.61
N GLY A 790 2.15 28.25 10.47
CA GLY A 790 1.93 29.20 11.56
C GLY A 790 1.13 28.57 12.70
N GLY A 791 1.65 28.72 13.93
CA GLY A 791 1.09 28.05 15.12
C GLY A 791 -0.29 28.56 15.52
N GLY A 792 -1.35 27.92 15.00
CA GLY A 792 -2.72 28.06 15.48
C GLY A 792 -3.06 27.00 16.53
N GLN A 793 -3.11 27.38 17.81
CA GLN A 793 -3.34 26.43 18.91
C GLN A 793 -4.84 26.15 19.13
N GLY A 794 -5.40 25.18 18.40
CA GLY A 794 -6.66 24.52 18.79
C GLY A 794 -7.54 23.99 17.66
N GLY A 795 -7.77 22.67 17.66
CA GLY A 795 -8.89 22.03 16.96
C GLY A 795 -8.53 21.13 15.76
N GLY A 796 -8.95 19.85 15.83
CA GLY A 796 -9.44 19.11 14.66
C GLY A 796 -8.45 18.64 13.58
N GLN A 797 -7.50 17.75 13.90
CA GLN A 797 -6.79 16.97 12.87
C GLN A 797 -6.52 15.53 13.34
N PHE A 798 -7.40 14.59 12.98
CA PHE A 798 -7.17 13.14 13.15
C PHE A 798 -7.82 12.36 11.99
N GLY A 799 -7.03 11.47 11.39
CA GLY A 799 -7.36 10.76 10.14
C GLY A 799 -6.53 11.28 8.96
N GLY A 800 -5.84 10.45 8.17
CA GLY A 800 -5.65 9.00 8.36
C GLY A 800 -4.81 8.36 7.25
N GLY A 801 -3.47 8.40 7.38
CA GLY A 801 -2.54 7.79 6.43
C GLY A 801 -1.32 7.21 7.14
N GLY A 802 -0.92 5.97 6.80
CA GLY A 802 0.05 5.20 7.57
C GLY A 802 1.50 5.64 7.36
N GLY A 803 2.11 6.24 8.40
CA GLY A 803 3.54 6.53 8.49
C GLY A 803 3.96 6.67 9.96
N GLY A 804 5.02 6.00 10.38
CA GLY A 804 5.33 5.83 11.81
C GLY A 804 6.08 7.00 12.46
N GLY A 805 5.78 7.26 13.73
CA GLY A 805 6.80 7.69 14.71
C GLY A 805 7.09 9.18 14.87
N GLN A 806 6.09 10.01 15.22
CA GLN A 806 6.35 11.37 15.71
C GLN A 806 5.33 11.87 16.75
N PHE A 807 5.48 11.42 18.01
CA PHE A 807 4.86 12.06 19.19
C PHE A 807 5.92 12.32 20.28
N GLY A 808 6.70 13.38 20.07
CA GLY A 808 7.74 13.83 21.00
C GLY A 808 7.19 14.70 22.13
N GLY A 809 6.45 14.11 23.07
CA GLY A 809 5.94 14.79 24.26
C GLY A 809 7.03 15.02 25.32
N GLY A 810 7.81 16.09 25.20
CA GLY A 810 8.78 16.50 26.23
C GLY A 810 8.09 17.17 27.42
N GLY A 811 8.08 16.52 28.59
CA GLY A 811 7.45 17.03 29.81
C GLY A 811 8.40 17.03 31.02
N GLY A 812 8.57 18.19 31.66
CA GLY A 812 9.33 18.37 32.91
C GLY A 812 10.16 19.65 32.92
N GLY A 813 10.05 20.54 33.91
CA GLY A 813 9.11 20.57 35.04
C GLY A 813 9.28 21.86 35.86
N GLY A 814 8.24 22.32 36.56
CA GLY A 814 8.26 23.66 37.18
C GLY A 814 7.15 23.92 38.21
N GLN A 815 7.29 23.30 39.39
CA GLN A 815 6.69 23.57 40.71
C GLN A 815 5.40 24.41 40.88
N PHE A 816 4.48 23.88 41.72
CA PHE A 816 3.37 24.60 42.35
C PHE A 816 3.81 25.83 43.18
N GLY A 817 3.01 26.89 43.17
CA GLY A 817 3.09 28.00 44.14
C GLY A 817 2.24 29.20 43.74
N GLY A 818 1.04 29.36 44.32
CA GLY A 818 0.12 30.47 44.02
C GLY A 818 0.06 31.55 45.11
N GLY A 819 -0.49 32.72 44.77
CA GLY A 819 -0.76 33.81 45.71
C GLY A 819 -0.55 35.18 45.07
N GLY A 820 -1.57 36.05 45.09
CA GLY A 820 -1.51 37.37 44.45
C GLY A 820 -0.79 38.44 45.27
N GLY A 821 -0.52 39.58 44.62
CA GLY A 821 0.07 40.77 45.23
C GLY A 821 1.12 41.42 44.32
N GLY A 822 0.92 42.67 43.94
CA GLY A 822 1.92 43.45 43.18
C GLY A 822 2.90 44.16 44.11
N GLY A 823 4.12 44.44 43.63
CA GLY A 823 5.14 45.12 44.43
C GLY A 823 6.39 45.52 43.65
N GLN A 824 6.72 46.80 43.72
CA GLN A 824 7.93 47.48 43.24
C GLN A 824 9.24 46.92 43.85
N PHE A 825 10.39 47.28 43.23
CA PHE A 825 11.79 47.06 43.67
C PHE A 825 12.34 45.62 43.49
N GLY A 826 13.55 45.35 42.97
CA GLY A 826 14.62 46.20 42.42
C GLY A 826 15.92 46.15 43.22
N GLY A 827 17.01 45.62 42.62
CA GLY A 827 18.40 45.98 43.01
C GLY A 827 19.42 44.87 43.30
N GLY A 828 20.19 44.47 42.27
CA GLY A 828 21.65 44.24 42.36
C GLY A 828 22.21 42.94 42.96
N GLY A 829 23.40 42.52 42.48
CA GLY A 829 24.22 41.46 43.07
C GLY A 829 25.03 40.65 42.04
N PHE A 830 26.33 40.93 41.89
CA PHE A 830 27.27 40.08 41.15
C PHE A 830 27.70 38.87 41.99
N MET A 831 28.02 37.75 41.35
CA MET A 831 29.38 37.18 41.33
C MET A 831 29.47 36.04 40.30
N SER A 832 30.54 36.03 39.51
CA SER A 832 30.86 34.97 38.53
C SER A 832 32.10 34.18 38.95
N LEU A 833 32.23 32.95 38.45
CA LEU A 833 33.46 32.17 38.51
C LEU A 833 34.25 32.32 37.20
N PRO A 834 35.60 32.28 37.23
CA PRO A 834 36.44 32.51 36.06
C PRO A 834 36.55 31.28 35.14
N PRO A 835 36.88 31.47 33.84
CA PRO A 835 37.12 30.38 32.90
C PRO A 835 38.52 29.76 33.07
N GLU A 836 38.65 28.47 32.77
CA GLU A 836 39.95 27.82 32.55
C GLU A 836 40.49 28.12 31.13
N PRO A 837 41.82 28.21 30.95
CA PRO A 837 42.43 28.49 29.65
C PRO A 837 42.47 27.26 28.75
N ALA A 838 42.18 27.44 27.45
CA ALA A 838 42.32 26.40 26.44
C ALA A 838 43.80 26.07 26.16
N ALA A 839 44.09 24.80 25.86
CA ALA A 839 45.41 24.37 25.42
C ALA A 839 45.67 24.76 23.94
N GLU A 840 46.90 25.17 23.63
CA GLU A 840 47.30 25.56 22.28
C GLU A 840 47.45 24.35 21.35
N ALA A 841 46.89 24.43 20.14
CA ALA A 841 47.04 23.40 19.11
C ALA A 841 48.08 23.83 18.06
N GLU A 842 49.21 23.12 17.99
CA GLU A 842 50.17 23.26 16.89
C GLU A 842 49.58 22.71 15.59
N GLY A 843 49.65 23.46 14.47
CA GLY A 843 49.16 22.97 13.17
C GLY A 843 48.92 23.97 12.05
N GLY A 844 49.18 25.27 12.24
CA GLY A 844 48.86 26.31 11.25
C GLY A 844 49.67 26.24 9.94
N ILE A 845 49.08 25.70 8.88
CA ILE A 845 49.63 25.74 7.52
C ILE A 845 49.59 27.18 6.98
N LYS A 846 50.76 27.72 6.61
CA LYS A 846 50.91 29.11 6.14
C LYS A 846 50.72 29.21 4.62
N LEU A 847 49.66 29.89 4.19
CA LEU A 847 49.58 30.42 2.82
C LEU A 847 50.34 31.75 2.74
N ASN A 848 51.21 31.87 1.74
CA ASN A 848 52.21 32.94 1.64
C ASN A 848 51.83 33.98 0.58
N ASN A 849 51.69 35.25 0.97
CA ASN A 849 51.28 36.35 0.07
C ASN A 849 52.44 36.80 -0.85
N GLY A 850 52.58 36.13 -2.00
CA GLY A 850 53.59 36.43 -3.02
C GLY A 850 53.08 37.38 -4.12
N SER A 851 53.40 38.67 -4.03
CA SER A 851 52.99 39.66 -5.04
C SER A 851 53.71 39.49 -6.39
N LEU A 852 52.96 39.47 -7.50
CA LEU A 852 53.49 39.62 -8.87
C LEU A 852 52.74 40.71 -9.64
N LYS A 853 53.45 41.40 -10.54
CA LYS A 853 53.07 42.72 -11.08
C LYS A 853 52.51 42.64 -12.49
N LYS A 854 51.53 43.51 -12.82
CA LYS A 854 51.12 43.78 -14.20
C LYS A 854 52.30 44.28 -15.05
N LYS A 855 52.50 43.72 -16.23
CA LYS A 855 53.06 44.37 -17.45
C LYS A 855 52.74 43.52 -18.70
N PRO A 856 52.86 44.02 -19.95
CA PRO A 856 51.64 44.37 -20.67
C PRO A 856 51.42 43.62 -22.00
N VAL A 857 50.23 43.87 -22.55
CA VAL A 857 49.76 43.68 -23.93
C VAL A 857 50.84 43.40 -24.99
N LYS A 858 50.66 42.29 -25.69
CA LYS A 858 50.64 42.26 -27.15
C LYS A 858 49.43 41.48 -27.63
#